data_AF-A0A2N7DIK8-F1
#
_entry.id   AF-A0A2N7DIK8-F1
#
_cell.length_a   1.000
_cell.length_b   1.000
_cell.length_c   1.000
_cell.angle_alpha   90.00
_cell.angle_beta   90.00
_cell.angle_gamma   90.00
#
_symmetry.space_group_name_H-M   'P 1'
#
loop_
_entity.id
_entity.type
_entity.pdbx_description
1 polymer ?
#
loop_
_entity_poly.entity_id
_entity_poly.type
_entity_poly.pdbx_seq_one_letter_code
_entity_poly.pdbx_strand_id
1 'polypeptide(L)'
;MEMKISTLAKLTMPLLVSALVVGCGGSDDNPQTPGDLVDGLYPAADNEVVIYYKRDDAQTRSGDSVYNDWGLHLWNGEGCTSTDLEAMGLPAGGTDWNSPYLFKGISDTYGAYYVIKFDPMASDPHKCMNFILHKGDDKGFGSANQKVHLERVGDSKGLFGFHGSSELYYVPTAERPVLIDGQKAHWLDETTIAWESIAGADSVELRYDLNNKIVMDAETKELEGGEIITLSAGSISDELKAKFPHLSGLSAAEIDVDSELLHTILKSQIVLAAYDSDGKTLAATEVQKPGVLDDVFVEEEAGNAINETLGAIVSGTDAEFKLWAPTAQNVSLTIYDYVEGQHSVLSTHEMTEDPNTGIWQSESISDVVDKFYRYTVTVYHPTTKEIETREVTDPYSLSLSMNSLYSHVVDLENDELLKPADWDNYTRPEMNKDIDHILYESHIRDFSFSDTKGQTGNQGKYLALTESDRESVQHLQALADAGLTTLHILPAFDIATVDENPQTRVEITDSVEKLCSIKPDATVCDEVGSEVIIEDLLTSYDPTTTDAQALMNDLRALDGFNWGYDPFHYTVPEGSYASDAQGSARIKEFREMVKATHDMGLKLIMDVVYNHTNASGINDKSVLDKIVPGYYHRLDANTGGVEQSTCCDNTATENLMMGKLMIDSLKVWAQEYNVDGFRFDLMGHQPKDLMVEALEEVRKIDSGTLFYGEGWDFGEVAQNARFTQATQIEMAGTEIGTFSDRLRDGVRGGSPFDDGTLNPADNTRSIRKNQGFANAAYLNDNNSDEAAFRDSALHNQDLIRLGMAGNLADYLLIDSNDELKYGKQVDYNGAPAGYTMHPSENISYVSKHDNQTLWDNNAYKADYAVTNAEKARMQTVALSTVMLGQGIPFIHMGSELLRSKSMQRDSYDSGDWFNRVRFDGSDNNWNVGLPREDKDGSNYDLIKEILNNAPEGPTALEIEAAKQQFFDLLSIRSGSELFRLETADEVKDRVDFRNVGKEQTRGLIVMSIDDGTLAGADLDPNYDAVVVVINATSEEQVFNIENSLNFELHDVQQSSADSIVKEASFDQGNFTVPALTTAVFVQPQNGEQGAGLPIDGDKDESNIPPYGSTTVYVKGDMNGWGDDEDFALSFTGKGIYTLSTPLEVGEYSFKFADSSWSAPDIGCSPESTEQADGSMDLGVDGNCKVTIEEAGSYSFTLDASYVNSNSIEKPVVSVVKE
;
A
#
# COMPACT_ATOMS: atom_id res chain seq x y z
N MET A 1 45.33 -10.31 -2.75
CA MET A 1 46.76 -10.03 -2.95
C MET A 1 46.96 -8.53 -2.88
N GLU A 2 47.63 -8.04 -1.84
CA GLU A 2 47.83 -6.61 -1.53
C GLU A 2 48.59 -5.84 -2.63
N MET A 3 48.30 -4.54 -2.75
CA MET A 3 49.32 -3.50 -2.49
C MET A 3 48.70 -2.10 -2.30
N LYS A 4 48.81 -1.58 -1.07
CA LYS A 4 48.74 -0.15 -0.71
C LYS A 4 50.17 0.44 -0.71
N ILE A 5 50.33 1.67 -1.22
CA ILE A 5 51.42 2.62 -0.86
C ILE A 5 50.76 4.02 -0.87
N SER A 6 50.21 4.53 0.23
CA SER A 6 50.77 5.15 1.45
C SER A 6 50.83 6.69 1.40
N THR A 7 50.18 7.28 2.40
CA THR A 7 50.00 8.70 2.65
C THR A 7 50.95 9.12 3.77
N LEU A 8 52.09 9.75 3.48
CA LEU A 8 52.83 10.52 4.50
C LEU A 8 53.84 11.51 3.89
N ALA A 9 53.34 12.65 3.40
CA ALA A 9 54.09 13.90 3.36
C ALA A 9 53.15 15.12 3.31
N LYS A 10 52.12 15.10 4.18
CA LYS A 10 51.50 16.35 4.66
C LYS A 10 52.38 16.90 5.79
N LEU A 11 52.50 18.23 5.84
CA LEU A 11 53.10 19.09 6.88
C LEU A 11 54.59 19.40 6.71
N THR A 12 54.92 20.51 6.03
CA THR A 12 55.17 21.82 6.69
C THR A 12 55.49 22.91 5.64
N MET A 13 54.65 23.95 5.58
CA MET A 13 54.93 25.30 5.04
C MET A 13 56.16 25.93 5.75
N PRO A 14 56.91 26.92 5.17
CA PRO A 14 56.35 28.26 4.85
C PRO A 14 57.05 29.14 3.75
N LEU A 15 56.27 30.11 3.26
CA LEU A 15 56.55 31.53 2.94
C LEU A 15 57.96 32.06 2.58
N LEU A 16 57.98 32.86 1.49
CA LEU A 16 58.58 34.20 1.28
C LEU A 16 60.10 34.40 0.92
N VAL A 17 60.28 35.23 -0.12
CA VAL A 17 61.35 36.21 -0.44
C VAL A 17 62.45 35.85 -1.46
N SER A 18 62.23 36.32 -2.70
CA SER A 18 63.01 37.29 -3.51
C SER A 18 64.55 37.22 -3.67
N ALA A 19 65.02 37.19 -4.93
CA ALA A 19 66.09 38.04 -5.53
C ALA A 19 66.22 37.73 -7.05
N LEU A 20 65.92 38.63 -8.01
CA LEU A 20 66.73 39.75 -8.58
C LEU A 20 68.15 39.31 -9.00
N VAL A 21 68.62 39.45 -10.26
CA VAL A 21 69.01 40.71 -10.94
C VAL A 21 69.31 40.48 -12.46
N VAL A 22 68.66 41.30 -13.31
CA VAL A 22 69.11 42.12 -14.48
C VAL A 22 69.87 41.52 -15.69
N GLY A 23 69.32 41.78 -16.90
CA GLY A 23 70.05 41.78 -18.18
C GLY A 23 69.23 42.13 -19.44
N CYS A 24 68.85 43.40 -19.59
CA CYS A 24 68.44 44.20 -20.78
C CYS A 24 68.03 43.57 -22.15
N GLY A 25 66.87 44.03 -22.68
CA GLY A 25 66.83 44.75 -23.97
C GLY A 25 65.69 44.42 -24.94
N GLY A 26 64.69 45.32 -25.08
CA GLY A 26 63.82 45.40 -26.27
C GLY A 26 62.36 45.73 -25.97
N SER A 27 61.97 46.96 -26.23
CA SER A 27 60.66 47.60 -26.01
C SER A 27 59.53 47.09 -26.90
N ASP A 28 58.36 46.85 -26.30
CA ASP A 28 57.04 47.34 -26.74
C ASP A 28 56.01 47.14 -25.61
N ASP A 29 55.58 48.26 -25.00
CA ASP A 29 54.59 48.30 -23.92
C ASP A 29 53.17 48.39 -24.51
N ASN A 30 52.36 47.34 -24.31
CA ASN A 30 50.93 47.45 -24.00
C ASN A 30 50.44 46.15 -23.32
N PRO A 31 50.05 46.12 -22.02
CA PRO A 31 49.58 44.91 -21.37
C PRO A 31 48.12 44.61 -21.73
N GLN A 32 47.87 43.46 -22.35
CA GLN A 32 46.55 42.84 -22.43
C GLN A 32 46.09 42.36 -21.05
N THR A 33 44.85 42.69 -20.67
CA THR A 33 43.98 41.83 -19.83
C THR A 33 43.28 40.84 -20.79
N PRO A 34 43.05 39.56 -20.42
CA PRO A 34 41.68 39.16 -20.07
C PRO A 34 41.51 37.90 -19.20
N GLY A 35 40.34 37.81 -18.56
CA GLY A 35 39.70 36.58 -18.08
C GLY A 35 38.19 36.84 -18.05
N ASP A 36 37.51 36.53 -19.15
CA ASP A 36 36.09 36.83 -19.36
C ASP A 36 35.21 35.85 -18.57
N LEU A 37 34.36 36.38 -17.69
CA LEU A 37 33.15 35.69 -17.20
C LEU A 37 32.19 35.58 -18.38
N VAL A 38 31.50 34.44 -18.53
CA VAL A 38 30.43 34.28 -19.52
C VAL A 38 29.34 35.31 -19.20
N ASP A 39 29.02 36.17 -20.18
CA ASP A 39 28.12 37.31 -20.01
C ASP A 39 26.73 36.86 -19.50
N GLY A 40 26.21 37.51 -18.46
CA GLY A 40 24.87 37.26 -17.90
C GLY A 40 24.73 36.24 -16.76
N LEU A 41 25.83 35.64 -16.26
CA LEU A 41 25.80 34.75 -15.08
C LEU A 41 26.09 35.50 -13.76
N TYR A 42 25.39 35.13 -12.70
CA TYR A 42 25.65 35.56 -11.32
C TYR A 42 26.98 34.97 -10.80
N PRO A 43 27.87 35.79 -10.21
CA PRO A 43 29.16 35.34 -9.70
C PRO A 43 29.02 34.61 -8.34
N ALA A 44 28.69 33.31 -8.38
CA ALA A 44 28.44 32.50 -7.18
C ALA A 44 29.71 32.19 -6.37
N ALA A 45 29.60 32.28 -5.04
CA ALA A 45 30.63 31.87 -4.10
C ALA A 45 30.84 30.34 -4.10
N ASP A 46 31.89 29.84 -3.42
CA ASP A 46 32.24 28.40 -3.41
C ASP A 46 31.19 27.49 -2.79
N ASN A 47 30.31 28.04 -1.94
CA ASN A 47 29.20 27.34 -1.33
C ASN A 47 27.82 27.81 -1.86
N GLU A 48 27.78 28.41 -3.05
CA GLU A 48 26.54 28.87 -3.69
C GLU A 48 26.28 28.11 -4.99
N VAL A 49 25.01 27.79 -5.24
CA VAL A 49 24.48 27.36 -6.54
C VAL A 49 23.43 28.37 -6.99
N VAL A 50 23.33 28.59 -8.30
CA VAL A 50 22.39 29.54 -8.90
C VAL A 50 21.39 28.80 -9.78
N ILE A 51 20.11 28.89 -9.48
CA ILE A 51 19.04 28.36 -10.35
C ILE A 51 18.54 29.51 -11.22
N TYR A 52 18.53 29.34 -12.55
CA TYR A 52 17.99 30.27 -13.52
C TYR A 52 16.67 29.76 -14.07
N TYR A 53 15.67 30.63 -14.10
CA TYR A 53 14.33 30.37 -14.58
C TYR A 53 13.98 31.32 -15.71
N LYS A 54 13.85 30.77 -16.91
CA LYS A 54 13.50 31.53 -18.10
C LYS A 54 12.05 31.30 -18.50
N ARG A 55 11.32 32.39 -18.77
CA ARG A 55 9.97 32.38 -19.36
C ARG A 55 9.98 33.00 -20.75
N ASP A 56 9.28 32.37 -21.69
CA ASP A 56 9.21 32.82 -23.09
C ASP A 56 8.31 34.06 -23.27
N ASP A 57 7.39 34.30 -22.33
CA ASP A 57 6.50 35.47 -22.31
C ASP A 57 7.16 36.78 -21.83
N ALA A 58 8.46 36.74 -21.49
CA ALA A 58 9.19 37.86 -20.91
C ALA A 58 9.56 38.99 -21.91
N GLN A 59 9.01 39.03 -23.13
CA GLN A 59 9.40 40.03 -24.14
C GLN A 59 8.74 41.42 -23.97
N THR A 60 9.61 42.43 -23.76
CA THR A 60 9.45 43.87 -24.08
C THR A 60 8.71 44.84 -23.13
N ARG A 61 8.30 44.46 -21.91
CA ARG A 61 7.84 45.45 -20.91
C ARG A 61 8.43 45.18 -19.52
N SER A 62 9.31 46.08 -19.06
CA SER A 62 9.85 46.24 -17.70
C SER A 62 10.01 44.95 -16.88
N GLY A 63 11.20 44.37 -16.96
CA GLY A 63 11.52 42.97 -16.62
C GLY A 63 11.23 42.41 -15.23
N ASP A 64 10.67 43.13 -14.24
CA ASP A 64 10.36 42.53 -12.93
C ASP A 64 8.98 41.82 -12.88
N SER A 65 7.97 42.32 -13.61
CA SER A 65 6.58 41.95 -13.29
C SER A 65 6.19 40.51 -13.62
N VAL A 66 6.84 39.86 -14.58
CA VAL A 66 6.51 38.49 -15.03
C VAL A 66 7.08 37.40 -14.11
N TYR A 67 8.08 37.73 -13.30
CA TYR A 67 8.68 36.82 -12.32
C TYR A 67 8.19 37.07 -10.89
N ASN A 68 7.39 38.12 -10.67
CA ASN A 68 6.80 38.40 -9.36
C ASN A 68 5.99 37.19 -8.85
N ASP A 69 6.18 36.90 -7.57
CA ASP A 69 5.59 35.79 -6.81
C ASP A 69 6.03 34.38 -7.26
N TRP A 70 6.90 34.26 -8.27
CA TRP A 70 7.60 33.01 -8.54
C TRP A 70 8.75 32.86 -7.55
N GLY A 71 8.72 31.78 -6.77
CA GLY A 71 9.72 31.49 -5.75
C GLY A 71 10.05 30.00 -5.66
N LEU A 72 11.13 29.70 -4.96
CA LEU A 72 11.52 28.32 -4.67
C LEU A 72 10.92 27.86 -3.35
N HIS A 73 10.18 26.76 -3.38
CA HIS A 73 10.01 25.91 -2.22
C HIS A 73 11.30 25.10 -2.02
N LEU A 74 11.94 25.19 -0.85
CA LEU A 74 13.19 24.53 -0.51
C LEU A 74 12.98 23.71 0.76
N TRP A 75 13.49 22.47 0.79
CA TRP A 75 13.49 21.61 1.98
C TRP A 75 14.70 20.68 1.97
N ASN A 76 15.02 20.11 3.12
CA ASN A 76 15.96 19.00 3.25
C ASN A 76 15.15 17.72 3.54
N GLY A 77 15.39 16.64 2.80
CA GLY A 77 14.61 15.40 2.83
C GLY A 77 14.86 14.55 1.57
N GLU A 78 14.24 13.37 1.45
CA GLU A 78 14.34 12.51 0.25
C GLU A 78 15.79 12.20 -0.21
N GLY A 79 16.71 12.04 0.76
CA GLY A 79 18.14 11.80 0.48
C GLY A 79 18.95 13.03 0.02
N CYS A 80 18.34 14.22 0.00
CA CYS A 80 19.01 15.49 -0.31
C CYS A 80 18.95 16.43 0.90
N THR A 81 20.08 16.57 1.60
CA THR A 81 20.19 17.31 2.87
C THR A 81 21.17 18.48 2.80
N SER A 82 21.69 18.79 1.60
CA SER A 82 22.80 19.73 1.45
C SER A 82 22.38 21.21 1.47
N THR A 83 21.09 21.54 1.52
CA THR A 83 20.65 22.95 1.55
C THR A 83 20.95 23.57 2.91
N ASP A 84 21.75 24.65 2.92
CA ASP A 84 22.11 25.38 4.13
C ASP A 84 21.00 26.39 4.49
N LEU A 85 19.87 25.85 4.95
CA LEU A 85 18.68 26.63 5.32
C LEU A 85 19.02 27.69 6.39
N GLU A 86 19.88 27.36 7.36
CA GLU A 86 20.31 28.28 8.41
C GLU A 86 21.10 29.47 7.85
N ALA A 87 22.12 29.24 6.99
CA ALA A 87 22.90 30.32 6.40
C ALA A 87 22.11 31.14 5.35
N MET A 88 20.97 30.63 4.90
CA MET A 88 19.98 31.34 4.09
C MET A 88 18.94 32.11 4.94
N GLY A 89 18.91 31.90 6.26
CA GLY A 89 17.95 32.52 7.18
C GLY A 89 16.55 31.93 7.10
N LEU A 90 16.43 30.67 6.68
CA LEU A 90 15.17 29.94 6.52
C LEU A 90 14.89 29.02 7.72
N PRO A 91 13.62 28.67 8.00
CA PRO A 91 13.26 27.66 9.00
C PRO A 91 13.92 26.29 8.72
N ALA A 92 14.11 25.48 9.77
CA ALA A 92 14.73 24.15 9.65
C ALA A 92 13.94 23.18 8.75
N GLY A 93 12.62 23.34 8.66
CA GLY A 93 11.76 22.57 7.75
C GLY A 93 11.76 23.08 6.30
N GLY A 94 12.49 24.14 5.99
CA GLY A 94 12.49 24.77 4.67
C GLY A 94 11.62 26.01 4.58
N THR A 95 11.26 26.39 3.35
CA THR A 95 10.31 27.48 3.07
C THR A 95 8.86 27.01 3.25
N ASP A 96 7.97 27.87 3.72
CA ASP A 96 6.52 27.62 3.67
C ASP A 96 6.02 27.73 2.21
N TRP A 97 5.07 26.89 1.80
CA TRP A 97 4.51 26.91 0.44
C TRP A 97 3.94 28.29 0.09
N ASN A 98 3.23 28.95 1.00
CA ASN A 98 2.66 30.27 0.76
C ASN A 98 3.70 31.41 0.90
N SER A 99 4.94 31.10 1.24
CA SER A 99 6.04 32.07 1.40
C SER A 99 7.35 31.54 0.80
N PRO A 100 7.44 31.41 -0.54
CA PRO A 100 8.58 30.79 -1.19
C PRO A 100 9.81 31.71 -1.23
N TYR A 101 10.98 31.13 -1.49
CA TYR A 101 12.25 31.84 -1.61
C TYR A 101 12.35 32.58 -2.96
N LEU A 102 12.19 33.90 -2.94
CA LEU A 102 12.11 34.74 -4.15
C LEU A 102 13.45 34.93 -4.87
N PHE A 103 13.38 35.25 -6.16
CA PHE A 103 14.56 35.46 -7.00
C PHE A 103 15.39 36.67 -6.53
N LYS A 104 16.70 36.59 -6.73
CA LYS A 104 17.67 37.62 -6.33
C LYS A 104 17.85 38.71 -7.38
N GLY A 105 17.62 38.37 -8.64
CA GLY A 105 17.65 39.30 -9.76
C GLY A 105 17.31 38.58 -11.07
N ILE A 106 17.46 39.30 -12.17
CA ILE A 106 17.07 38.81 -13.50
C ILE A 106 18.26 38.97 -14.44
N SER A 107 18.58 37.89 -15.14
CA SER A 107 19.53 37.86 -16.25
C SER A 107 18.78 38.12 -17.55
N ASP A 108 19.27 39.06 -18.37
CA ASP A 108 18.69 39.34 -19.70
C ASP A 108 18.75 38.10 -20.62
N THR A 109 19.69 37.19 -20.36
CA THR A 109 19.91 35.97 -21.15
C THR A 109 19.16 34.76 -20.57
N TYR A 110 19.25 34.56 -19.25
CA TYR A 110 18.84 33.32 -18.57
C TYR A 110 17.59 33.47 -17.69
N GLY A 111 16.98 34.65 -17.60
CA GLY A 111 15.78 34.89 -16.80
C GLY A 111 16.06 35.11 -15.31
N ALA A 112 15.03 34.98 -14.47
CA ALA A 112 15.14 35.17 -13.03
C ALA A 112 16.11 34.17 -12.41
N TYR A 113 16.95 34.61 -11.47
CA TYR A 113 17.91 33.73 -10.81
C TYR A 113 17.79 33.73 -9.28
N TYR A 114 17.94 32.54 -8.71
CA TYR A 114 17.86 32.26 -7.28
C TYR A 114 19.22 31.78 -6.81
N VAL A 115 19.74 32.36 -5.71
CA VAL A 115 21.04 31.98 -5.17
C VAL A 115 20.82 31.20 -3.89
N ILE A 116 21.11 29.91 -3.94
CA ILE A 116 20.95 28.97 -2.84
C ILE A 116 22.32 28.60 -2.27
N LYS A 117 22.40 28.43 -0.96
CA LYS A 117 23.64 28.02 -0.29
C LYS A 117 23.56 26.55 0.06
N PHE A 118 24.68 25.86 -0.06
CA PHE A 118 24.81 24.49 0.41
C PHE A 118 25.81 24.41 1.56
N ASP A 119 25.60 23.46 2.48
CA ASP A 119 26.49 23.21 3.59
C ASP A 119 27.54 22.17 3.17
N PRO A 120 28.80 22.58 2.95
CA PRO A 120 29.87 21.64 2.58
C PRO A 120 30.25 20.68 3.72
N MET A 121 29.73 20.88 4.95
CA MET A 121 30.02 20.10 6.15
C MET A 121 28.83 19.26 6.65
N ALA A 122 27.72 19.20 5.90
CA ALA A 122 26.55 18.37 6.23
C ALA A 122 26.90 16.88 6.43
N SER A 123 26.12 16.14 7.22
CA SER A 123 26.46 14.79 7.69
C SER A 123 26.07 13.61 6.74
N ASP A 124 25.57 13.90 5.53
CA ASP A 124 25.06 12.94 4.53
C ASP A 124 25.38 13.47 3.10
N PRO A 125 25.36 12.66 2.01
CA PRO A 125 26.50 12.40 1.12
C PRO A 125 26.87 13.54 0.14
N HIS A 126 26.46 14.79 0.39
CA HIS A 126 26.79 16.00 -0.37
C HIS A 126 26.43 15.96 -1.86
N LYS A 127 25.39 15.20 -2.23
CA LYS A 127 25.04 14.98 -3.63
C LYS A 127 23.97 15.92 -4.15
N CYS A 128 23.01 16.36 -3.32
CA CYS A 128 21.87 17.09 -3.88
C CYS A 128 21.13 18.04 -2.94
N MET A 129 20.36 18.94 -3.56
CA MET A 129 19.46 19.92 -2.91
C MET A 129 18.08 19.87 -3.57
N ASN A 130 17.00 19.84 -2.78
CA ASN A 130 15.64 19.82 -3.30
C ASN A 130 15.09 21.23 -3.54
N PHE A 131 14.30 21.39 -4.59
CA PHE A 131 13.51 22.58 -4.80
C PHE A 131 12.25 22.33 -5.64
N ILE A 132 11.26 23.22 -5.51
CA ILE A 132 10.17 23.38 -6.48
C ILE A 132 10.07 24.86 -6.80
N LEU A 133 10.07 25.22 -8.08
CA LEU A 133 9.79 26.59 -8.50
C LEU A 133 8.29 26.74 -8.72
N HIS A 134 7.63 27.69 -8.05
CA HIS A 134 6.17 27.82 -8.12
C HIS A 134 5.65 29.24 -7.87
N LYS A 135 4.38 29.47 -8.21
CA LYS A 135 3.58 30.65 -7.88
C LYS A 135 2.17 30.20 -7.48
N GLY A 136 1.85 30.23 -6.18
CA GLY A 136 0.68 29.48 -5.69
C GLY A 136 0.87 27.99 -6.01
N ASP A 137 -0.14 27.35 -6.58
CA ASP A 137 -0.05 25.94 -6.99
C ASP A 137 0.50 25.73 -8.41
N ASP A 138 0.70 26.81 -9.18
CA ASP A 138 1.34 26.73 -10.50
C ASP A 138 2.84 26.43 -10.36
N LYS A 139 3.29 25.30 -10.90
CA LYS A 139 4.70 24.88 -10.88
C LYS A 139 5.42 25.23 -12.19
N GLY A 140 6.60 25.82 -12.06
CA GLY A 140 7.34 26.42 -13.16
C GLY A 140 8.07 25.41 -14.04
N PHE A 141 8.43 24.24 -13.48
CA PHE A 141 9.17 23.16 -14.14
C PHE A 141 8.37 21.85 -14.19
N GLY A 142 7.03 21.95 -14.32
CA GLY A 142 6.14 20.78 -14.30
C GLY A 142 5.82 20.29 -12.89
N SER A 143 5.12 19.15 -12.79
CA SER A 143 4.59 18.62 -11.52
C SER A 143 5.64 18.03 -10.58
N ALA A 144 6.82 17.68 -11.09
CA ALA A 144 7.87 16.96 -10.36
C ALA A 144 8.64 17.80 -9.33
N ASN A 145 9.09 17.13 -8.25
CA ASN A 145 10.05 17.67 -7.28
C ASN A 145 11.45 17.72 -7.92
N GLN A 146 12.08 18.90 -7.94
CA GLN A 146 13.34 19.10 -8.65
C GLN A 146 14.55 18.94 -7.72
N LYS A 147 15.65 18.42 -8.28
CA LYS A 147 16.91 18.22 -7.55
C LYS A 147 18.07 18.91 -8.25
N VAL A 148 18.83 19.70 -7.49
CA VAL A 148 20.17 20.13 -7.88
C VAL A 148 21.14 19.01 -7.50
N HIS A 149 21.84 18.44 -8.46
CA HIS A 149 22.90 17.46 -8.29
C HIS A 149 24.25 18.19 -8.21
N LEU A 150 24.78 18.32 -7.01
CA LEU A 150 25.99 19.10 -6.71
C LEU A 150 27.23 18.56 -7.46
N GLU A 151 27.31 17.25 -7.69
CA GLU A 151 28.39 16.64 -8.47
C GLU A 151 28.37 17.00 -9.97
N ARG A 152 27.23 17.49 -10.47
CA ARG A 152 27.06 17.91 -11.88
C ARG A 152 27.26 19.42 -12.06
N VAL A 153 27.34 20.17 -10.98
CA VAL A 153 27.51 21.63 -11.02
C VAL A 153 28.93 21.97 -11.48
N GLY A 154 29.05 22.43 -12.73
CA GLY A 154 30.33 22.84 -13.31
C GLY A 154 30.77 24.25 -12.91
N ASP A 155 31.76 24.81 -13.62
CA ASP A 155 32.34 26.13 -13.34
C ASP A 155 31.32 27.30 -13.34
N SER A 156 30.18 27.12 -14.01
CA SER A 156 29.08 28.09 -14.04
C SER A 156 28.37 28.23 -12.68
N LYS A 157 28.51 27.22 -11.81
CA LYS A 157 27.74 27.06 -10.57
C LYS A 157 26.23 27.20 -10.75
N GLY A 158 25.74 26.92 -11.96
CA GLY A 158 24.40 27.28 -12.42
C GLY A 158 23.59 26.08 -12.89
N LEU A 159 22.30 26.10 -12.59
CA LEU A 159 21.27 25.20 -13.10
C LEU A 159 20.27 26.04 -13.91
N PHE A 160 19.96 25.66 -15.15
CA PHE A 160 19.16 26.45 -16.07
C PHE A 160 17.88 25.70 -16.43
N GLY A 161 16.72 26.32 -16.24
CA GLY A 161 15.42 25.74 -16.55
C GLY A 161 14.49 26.70 -17.29
N PHE A 162 13.50 26.13 -17.97
CA PHE A 162 12.54 26.85 -18.81
C PHE A 162 11.11 26.61 -18.32
N HIS A 163 10.26 27.63 -18.36
CA HIS A 163 8.87 27.51 -17.94
C HIS A 163 8.12 26.41 -18.70
N GLY A 164 7.39 25.56 -17.99
CA GLY A 164 6.68 24.41 -18.58
C GLY A 164 7.61 23.26 -19.00
N SER A 165 8.85 23.23 -18.52
CA SER A 165 9.82 22.15 -18.80
C SER A 165 10.38 21.60 -17.50
N SER A 166 10.30 20.28 -17.31
CA SER A 166 10.95 19.57 -16.21
C SER A 166 12.46 19.37 -16.41
N GLU A 167 12.95 19.52 -17.64
CA GLU A 167 14.38 19.39 -17.97
C GLU A 167 15.21 20.57 -17.45
N LEU A 168 16.35 20.24 -16.85
CA LEU A 168 17.28 21.16 -16.20
C LEU A 168 18.71 20.96 -16.70
N TYR A 169 19.39 22.06 -17.01
CA TYR A 169 20.71 22.04 -17.64
C TYR A 169 21.78 22.54 -16.66
N TYR A 170 22.91 21.82 -16.55
CA TYR A 170 24.06 22.22 -15.70
C TYR A 170 25.10 23.08 -16.41
N VAL A 171 24.85 23.37 -17.70
CA VAL A 171 25.66 24.26 -18.53
C VAL A 171 24.81 25.46 -18.94
N PRO A 172 25.41 26.66 -19.09
CA PRO A 172 24.67 27.86 -19.48
C PRO A 172 23.86 27.63 -20.76
N THR A 173 22.53 27.63 -20.62
CA THR A 173 21.59 27.29 -21.69
C THR A 173 20.61 28.44 -21.87
N ALA A 174 20.76 29.19 -22.96
CA ALA A 174 20.01 30.42 -23.19
C ALA A 174 18.65 30.19 -23.85
N GLU A 175 18.47 29.12 -24.61
CA GLU A 175 17.20 28.76 -25.26
C GLU A 175 16.92 27.29 -24.99
N ARG A 176 15.63 26.92 -24.87
CA ARG A 176 15.25 25.53 -24.60
C ARG A 176 15.76 24.66 -25.76
N PRO A 177 16.60 23.65 -25.49
CA PRO A 177 16.96 22.66 -26.51
C PRO A 177 15.70 21.91 -26.92
N VAL A 178 15.37 21.92 -28.22
CA VAL A 178 14.43 20.94 -28.77
C VAL A 178 15.18 19.61 -28.80
N LEU A 179 14.64 18.60 -28.11
CA LEU A 179 15.11 17.22 -28.01
C LEU A 179 13.91 16.28 -28.17
N ILE A 180 14.17 14.99 -28.42
CA ILE A 180 13.15 13.95 -28.21
C ILE A 180 13.09 13.73 -26.68
N ASP A 181 12.05 14.28 -26.07
CA ASP A 181 11.93 14.46 -24.62
C ASP A 181 10.87 13.53 -24.03
N GLY A 182 11.30 12.55 -23.24
CA GLY A 182 10.44 11.55 -22.60
C GLY A 182 9.55 10.75 -23.55
N GLN A 183 8.52 10.11 -22.98
CA GLN A 183 7.39 9.50 -23.68
C GLN A 183 6.09 10.21 -23.27
N LYS A 184 5.87 11.43 -23.76
CA LYS A 184 4.79 12.35 -23.34
C LYS A 184 3.53 12.22 -24.19
N ALA A 185 3.61 11.55 -25.33
CA ALA A 185 2.48 11.28 -26.18
C ALA A 185 1.87 9.92 -25.82
N HIS A 186 0.55 9.83 -25.87
CA HIS A 186 -0.21 8.63 -25.53
C HIS A 186 -1.06 8.21 -26.71
N TRP A 187 -0.82 7.02 -27.24
CA TRP A 187 -1.65 6.44 -28.29
C TRP A 187 -2.79 5.65 -27.65
N LEU A 188 -3.98 6.24 -27.65
CA LEU A 188 -5.10 5.84 -26.79
C LEU A 188 -5.98 4.74 -27.40
N ASP A 189 -6.17 4.77 -28.72
CA ASP A 189 -6.88 3.75 -29.52
C ASP A 189 -6.28 3.70 -30.94
N GLU A 190 -6.84 2.92 -31.86
CA GLU A 190 -6.37 2.78 -33.26
C GLU A 190 -6.13 4.13 -33.95
N THR A 191 -6.91 5.16 -33.62
CA THR A 191 -6.99 6.42 -34.37
C THR A 191 -6.55 7.66 -33.58
N THR A 192 -6.44 7.60 -32.26
CA THR A 192 -6.33 8.78 -31.40
C THR A 192 -4.99 8.83 -30.66
N ILE A 193 -4.24 9.91 -30.86
CA ILE A 193 -3.01 10.19 -30.11
C ILE A 193 -3.17 11.48 -29.33
N ALA A 194 -3.00 11.42 -28.01
CA ALA A 194 -3.11 12.56 -27.10
C ALA A 194 -1.74 13.06 -26.63
N TRP A 195 -1.54 14.38 -26.66
CA TRP A 195 -0.31 15.04 -26.20
C TRP A 195 -0.53 16.55 -25.97
N GLU A 196 0.06 17.09 -24.89
CA GLU A 196 -0.09 18.50 -24.52
C GLU A 196 0.34 19.48 -25.62
N SER A 197 1.47 19.21 -26.30
CA SER A 197 2.03 20.16 -27.29
C SER A 197 1.21 20.29 -28.57
N ILE A 198 0.17 19.47 -28.75
CA ILE A 198 -0.78 19.58 -29.88
C ILE A 198 -1.57 20.89 -29.80
N ALA A 199 -1.90 21.38 -28.58
CA ALA A 199 -2.73 22.58 -28.39
C ALA A 199 -2.13 23.85 -29.01
N GLY A 200 -0.81 23.92 -29.10
CA GLY A 200 -0.05 25.08 -29.59
C GLY A 200 0.58 24.89 -30.97
N ALA A 201 0.34 23.74 -31.63
CA ALA A 201 0.95 23.39 -32.89
C ALA A 201 0.07 23.79 -34.09
N ASP A 202 0.68 24.27 -35.17
CA ASP A 202 0.00 24.45 -36.46
C ASP A 202 -0.07 23.12 -37.24
N SER A 203 0.86 22.20 -37.00
CA SER A 203 0.83 20.83 -37.51
C SER A 203 1.55 19.86 -36.59
N VAL A 204 1.12 18.60 -36.63
CA VAL A 204 1.69 17.49 -35.85
C VAL A 204 1.99 16.35 -36.80
N GLU A 205 3.15 15.73 -36.64
CA GLU A 205 3.54 14.55 -37.42
C GLU A 205 4.02 13.43 -36.49
N LEU A 206 3.75 12.20 -36.91
CA LEU A 206 4.33 10.99 -36.33
C LEU A 206 5.47 10.52 -37.25
N ARG A 207 6.62 10.22 -36.67
CA ARG A 207 7.74 9.55 -37.34
C ARG A 207 7.93 8.15 -36.80
N TYR A 208 8.21 7.20 -37.70
CA TYR A 208 8.56 5.83 -37.30
C TYR A 208 9.77 5.28 -38.08
N ASP A 209 10.59 4.46 -37.42
CA ASP A 209 11.69 3.71 -38.06
C ASP A 209 11.92 2.36 -37.38
N LEU A 210 11.80 1.27 -38.14
CA LEU A 210 12.06 -0.09 -37.65
C LEU A 210 13.51 -0.34 -37.22
N ASN A 211 14.46 0.50 -37.64
CA ASN A 211 15.89 0.36 -37.38
C ASN A 211 16.42 1.41 -36.40
N ASN A 212 15.53 2.13 -35.69
CA ASN A 212 15.89 3.10 -34.67
C ASN A 212 16.82 4.22 -35.19
N LYS A 213 16.38 4.93 -36.22
CA LYS A 213 17.17 5.98 -36.91
C LYS A 213 16.61 7.39 -36.75
N ILE A 214 15.53 7.57 -35.98
CA ILE A 214 14.98 8.89 -35.73
C ILE A 214 15.84 9.56 -34.66
N VAL A 215 16.40 10.71 -35.01
CA VAL A 215 17.25 11.50 -34.13
C VAL A 215 16.91 12.98 -34.24
N MET A 216 17.11 13.71 -33.15
CA MET A 216 17.09 15.17 -33.19
C MET A 216 18.49 15.67 -33.54
N ASP A 217 18.61 16.43 -34.63
CA ASP A 217 19.88 17.09 -34.94
C ASP A 217 20.13 18.24 -33.95
N ALA A 218 21.27 18.16 -33.27
CA ALA A 218 21.57 19.05 -32.14
C ALA A 218 21.80 20.52 -32.56
N GLU A 219 22.20 20.76 -33.81
CA GLU A 219 22.53 22.09 -34.34
C GLU A 219 21.30 22.77 -34.96
N THR A 220 20.57 22.06 -35.80
CA THR A 220 19.40 22.55 -36.56
C THR A 220 18.10 22.49 -35.76
N LYS A 221 18.01 21.62 -34.75
CA LYS A 221 16.78 21.34 -33.99
C LYS A 221 15.66 20.75 -34.85
N GLU A 222 16.04 20.05 -35.93
CA GLU A 222 15.14 19.34 -36.81
C GLU A 222 15.25 17.83 -36.57
N LEU A 223 14.15 17.11 -36.79
CA LEU A 223 14.16 15.65 -36.76
C LEU A 223 14.70 15.10 -38.08
N GLU A 224 15.63 14.16 -37.97
CA GLU A 224 16.19 13.40 -39.09
C GLU A 224 15.83 11.92 -38.98
N GLY A 225 15.73 11.24 -40.12
CA GLY A 225 15.39 9.81 -40.19
C GLY A 225 13.89 9.52 -40.01
N GLY A 226 13.55 8.25 -40.19
CA GLY A 226 12.18 7.74 -40.16
C GLY A 226 11.31 8.10 -41.36
N GLU A 227 10.19 7.39 -41.47
CA GLU A 227 9.08 7.71 -42.36
C GLU A 227 8.08 8.60 -41.61
N ILE A 228 7.41 9.51 -42.34
CA ILE A 228 6.57 10.57 -41.76
C ILE A 228 5.10 10.29 -42.08
N ILE A 229 4.24 10.35 -41.06
CA ILE A 229 2.78 10.38 -41.15
C ILE A 229 2.30 11.73 -40.62
N THR A 230 1.62 12.49 -41.47
CA THR A 230 0.97 13.74 -41.03
C THR A 230 -0.31 13.41 -40.29
N LEU A 231 -0.47 13.96 -39.09
CA LEU A 231 -1.68 13.77 -38.28
C LEU A 231 -2.69 14.87 -38.57
N SER A 232 -3.97 14.53 -38.43
CA SER A 232 -5.07 15.49 -38.53
C SER A 232 -5.52 15.95 -37.14
N ALA A 233 -6.23 17.08 -37.07
CA ALA A 233 -6.74 17.56 -35.79
C ALA A 233 -7.85 16.61 -35.28
N GLY A 234 -7.74 16.18 -34.03
CA GLY A 234 -8.66 15.24 -33.41
C GLY A 234 -9.22 15.72 -32.07
N SER A 235 -9.95 14.85 -31.39
CA SER A 235 -10.43 15.07 -30.02
C SER A 235 -10.50 13.75 -29.26
N ILE A 236 -10.26 13.78 -27.95
CA ILE A 236 -10.47 12.62 -27.09
C ILE A 236 -11.98 12.43 -26.90
N SER A 237 -12.48 11.23 -27.24
CA SER A 237 -13.89 10.85 -27.04
C SER A 237 -14.24 10.78 -25.55
N ASP A 238 -15.53 10.78 -25.21
CA ASP A 238 -15.94 10.69 -23.80
C ASP A 238 -15.65 9.28 -23.23
N GLU A 239 -15.70 8.26 -24.09
CA GLU A 239 -15.30 6.89 -23.76
C GLU A 239 -13.80 6.81 -23.40
N LEU A 240 -12.93 7.44 -24.21
CA LEU A 240 -11.50 7.49 -23.90
C LEU A 240 -11.18 8.32 -22.67
N LYS A 241 -11.91 9.42 -22.41
CA LYS A 241 -11.74 10.18 -21.16
C LYS A 241 -12.16 9.36 -19.94
N ALA A 242 -13.16 8.49 -20.07
CA ALA A 242 -13.56 7.59 -19.00
C ALA A 242 -12.54 6.46 -18.79
N LYS A 243 -11.97 5.90 -19.88
CA LYS A 243 -10.91 4.87 -19.83
C LYS A 243 -9.57 5.43 -19.30
N PHE A 244 -9.24 6.68 -19.64
CA PHE A 244 -8.00 7.36 -19.26
C PHE A 244 -8.25 8.73 -18.61
N PRO A 245 -8.86 8.79 -17.41
CA PRO A 245 -9.28 10.04 -16.77
C PRO A 245 -8.12 11.00 -16.53
N HIS A 246 -6.95 10.50 -16.11
CA HIS A 246 -5.72 11.26 -15.95
C HIS A 246 -5.20 11.95 -17.24
N LEU A 247 -5.63 11.51 -18.42
CA LEU A 247 -5.23 12.07 -19.72
C LEU A 247 -6.32 12.94 -20.37
N SER A 248 -7.49 13.05 -19.73
CA SER A 248 -8.69 13.69 -20.30
C SER A 248 -8.51 15.18 -20.64
N GLY A 249 -7.54 15.86 -20.02
CA GLY A 249 -7.20 17.26 -20.26
C GLY A 249 -6.28 17.52 -21.45
N LEU A 250 -5.75 16.47 -22.11
CA LEU A 250 -4.81 16.60 -23.21
C LEU A 250 -5.50 16.97 -24.53
N SER A 251 -4.74 17.58 -25.43
CA SER A 251 -5.16 17.77 -26.84
C SER A 251 -4.86 16.50 -27.63
N ALA A 252 -5.62 16.26 -28.71
CA ALA A 252 -5.51 15.05 -29.51
C ALA A 252 -5.34 15.34 -31.00
N ALA A 253 -4.69 14.40 -31.68
CA ALA A 253 -4.58 14.32 -33.13
C ALA A 253 -5.03 12.93 -33.58
N GLU A 254 -5.51 12.86 -34.82
CA GLU A 254 -6.00 11.65 -35.46
C GLU A 254 -4.98 11.11 -36.48
N ILE A 255 -4.79 9.80 -36.45
CA ILE A 255 -4.02 9.03 -37.44
C ILE A 255 -4.97 8.17 -38.29
N ASP A 256 -4.75 8.15 -39.60
CA ASP A 256 -5.51 7.34 -40.56
C ASP A 256 -4.52 6.58 -41.45
N VAL A 257 -4.29 5.31 -41.11
CA VAL A 257 -3.41 4.38 -41.82
C VAL A 257 -4.08 3.02 -41.94
N ASP A 258 -3.70 2.21 -42.93
CA ASP A 258 -4.18 0.83 -42.99
C ASP A 258 -3.52 -0.04 -41.90
N SER A 259 -4.14 -1.18 -41.58
CA SER A 259 -3.71 -2.06 -40.50
C SER A 259 -2.30 -2.62 -40.69
N GLU A 260 -1.88 -2.90 -41.93
CA GLU A 260 -0.52 -3.42 -42.21
C GLU A 260 0.54 -2.37 -41.86
N LEU A 261 0.28 -1.11 -42.22
CA LEU A 261 1.14 0.01 -41.84
C LEU A 261 1.09 0.29 -40.34
N LEU A 262 -0.10 0.26 -39.72
CA LEU A 262 -0.25 0.44 -38.26
C LEU A 262 0.63 -0.55 -37.49
N HIS A 263 0.56 -1.84 -37.81
CA HIS A 263 1.34 -2.87 -37.12
C HIS A 263 2.85 -2.66 -37.32
N THR A 264 3.25 -2.17 -38.50
CA THR A 264 4.65 -1.80 -38.78
C THR A 264 5.11 -0.64 -37.90
N ILE A 265 4.26 0.38 -37.71
CA ILE A 265 4.56 1.52 -36.84
C ILE A 265 4.72 1.06 -35.39
N LEU A 266 3.81 0.22 -34.87
CA LEU A 266 3.81 -0.22 -33.46
C LEU A 266 5.07 -1.02 -33.06
N LYS A 267 5.75 -1.65 -34.03
CA LYS A 267 7.03 -2.38 -33.89
C LYS A 267 8.29 -1.50 -34.05
N SER A 268 8.11 -0.23 -34.36
CA SER A 268 9.19 0.71 -34.67
C SER A 268 9.57 1.58 -33.47
N GLN A 269 10.70 2.29 -33.60
CA GLN A 269 10.90 3.54 -32.86
C GLN A 269 9.83 4.53 -33.34
N ILE A 270 9.13 5.21 -32.43
CA ILE A 270 8.08 6.19 -32.76
C ILE A 270 8.37 7.51 -32.07
N VAL A 271 8.33 8.61 -32.82
CA VAL A 271 8.51 9.96 -32.30
C VAL A 271 7.38 10.85 -32.83
N LEU A 272 6.67 11.51 -31.93
CA LEU A 272 5.70 12.55 -32.26
C LEU A 272 6.39 13.92 -32.26
N ALA A 273 6.05 14.79 -33.21
CA ALA A 273 6.61 16.13 -33.30
C ALA A 273 5.56 17.18 -33.63
N ALA A 274 5.62 18.30 -32.91
CA ALA A 274 4.77 19.47 -33.09
C ALA A 274 5.54 20.58 -33.78
N TYR A 275 4.90 21.28 -34.74
CA TYR A 275 5.50 22.34 -35.53
C TYR A 275 4.66 23.61 -35.52
N ASP A 276 5.33 24.76 -35.62
CA ASP A 276 4.69 26.05 -35.89
C ASP A 276 4.41 26.26 -37.39
N SER A 277 3.75 27.38 -37.70
CA SER A 277 3.39 27.78 -39.06
C SER A 277 4.58 28.01 -40.00
N ASP A 278 5.80 28.20 -39.48
CA ASP A 278 7.03 28.35 -40.26
C ASP A 278 7.74 26.99 -40.46
N GLY A 279 7.22 25.90 -39.89
CA GLY A 279 7.77 24.56 -39.97
C GLY A 279 8.90 24.28 -38.98
N LYS A 280 9.05 25.11 -37.93
CA LYS A 280 10.05 24.90 -36.88
C LYS A 280 9.50 23.93 -35.83
N THR A 281 10.34 22.98 -35.41
CA THR A 281 10.00 22.04 -34.33
C THR A 281 9.76 22.80 -33.02
N LEU A 282 8.56 22.65 -32.46
CA LEU A 282 8.18 23.18 -31.15
C LEU A 282 8.54 22.19 -30.04
N ALA A 283 8.24 20.91 -30.25
CA ALA A 283 8.52 19.83 -29.33
C ALA A 283 8.60 18.49 -30.09
N ALA A 284 9.31 17.52 -29.51
CA ALA A 284 9.31 16.13 -29.96
C ALA A 284 9.35 15.17 -28.76
N THR A 285 8.68 14.03 -28.86
CA THR A 285 8.59 13.06 -27.76
C THR A 285 8.36 11.64 -28.29
N GLU A 286 8.73 10.61 -27.54
CA GLU A 286 8.33 9.23 -27.82
C GLU A 286 6.87 8.97 -27.39
N VAL A 287 6.31 7.81 -27.73
CA VAL A 287 4.88 7.51 -27.59
C VAL A 287 4.64 6.30 -26.69
N GLN A 288 3.80 6.45 -25.67
CA GLN A 288 3.26 5.36 -24.86
C GLN A 288 2.13 4.65 -25.62
N LYS A 289 2.17 3.32 -25.65
CA LYS A 289 1.34 2.47 -26.52
C LYS A 289 0.28 1.57 -25.85
N PRO A 290 0.09 1.46 -24.51
CA PRO A 290 -0.87 0.50 -23.96
C PRO A 290 -2.29 0.57 -24.55
N GLY A 291 -2.85 1.79 -24.68
CA GLY A 291 -4.22 1.97 -25.18
C GLY A 291 -4.44 1.41 -26.58
N VAL A 292 -3.58 1.79 -27.54
CA VAL A 292 -3.65 1.25 -28.91
C VAL A 292 -3.32 -0.24 -28.99
N LEU A 293 -2.47 -0.77 -28.11
CA LEU A 293 -2.19 -2.21 -28.08
C LEU A 293 -3.42 -3.01 -27.63
N ASP A 294 -4.16 -2.51 -26.65
CA ASP A 294 -5.41 -3.14 -26.20
C ASP A 294 -6.47 -3.10 -27.30
N ASP A 295 -6.71 -1.92 -27.87
CA ASP A 295 -7.73 -1.66 -28.90
C ASP A 295 -7.51 -2.47 -30.17
N VAL A 296 -6.26 -2.63 -30.62
CA VAL A 296 -5.94 -3.34 -31.86
C VAL A 296 -5.84 -4.85 -31.66
N PHE A 297 -5.17 -5.31 -30.61
CA PHE A 297 -4.77 -6.71 -30.48
C PHE A 297 -5.60 -7.51 -29.47
N VAL A 298 -6.15 -6.87 -28.44
CA VAL A 298 -6.62 -7.58 -27.24
C VAL A 298 -8.14 -7.68 -27.16
N GLU A 299 -8.84 -6.58 -27.39
CA GLU A 299 -10.30 -6.51 -27.26
C GLU A 299 -11.02 -7.57 -28.10
N GLU A 300 -12.11 -8.14 -27.56
CA GLU A 300 -12.83 -9.27 -28.17
C GLU A 300 -13.39 -8.94 -29.56
N GLU A 301 -13.83 -7.68 -29.76
CA GLU A 301 -14.37 -7.22 -31.04
C GLU A 301 -13.28 -6.90 -32.08
N ALA A 302 -12.01 -6.87 -31.65
CA ALA A 302 -10.84 -6.55 -32.47
C ALA A 302 -9.94 -7.78 -32.66
N GLY A 303 -8.69 -7.72 -32.18
CA GLY A 303 -7.71 -8.80 -32.30
C GLY A 303 -8.05 -10.05 -31.49
N ASN A 304 -8.81 -9.92 -30.40
CA ASN A 304 -9.27 -10.99 -29.53
C ASN A 304 -8.17 -11.83 -28.86
N ALA A 305 -7.00 -11.24 -28.54
CA ALA A 305 -5.97 -11.93 -27.76
C ALA A 305 -6.46 -12.30 -26.34
N ILE A 306 -7.46 -11.59 -25.81
CA ILE A 306 -8.02 -11.84 -24.47
C ILE A 306 -8.54 -13.28 -24.28
N ASN A 307 -9.05 -13.90 -25.34
CA ASN A 307 -9.63 -15.24 -25.33
C ASN A 307 -8.66 -16.37 -25.70
N GLU A 308 -7.40 -16.04 -26.03
CA GLU A 308 -6.39 -17.04 -26.37
C GLU A 308 -5.74 -17.64 -25.11
N THR A 309 -5.31 -18.90 -25.22
CA THR A 309 -4.47 -19.56 -24.22
C THR A 309 -3.00 -19.27 -24.55
N LEU A 310 -2.21 -18.90 -23.54
CA LEU A 310 -0.78 -18.57 -23.67
C LEU A 310 0.09 -19.57 -22.90
N GLY A 311 1.40 -19.51 -23.12
CA GLY A 311 2.38 -20.40 -22.50
C GLY A 311 2.68 -21.66 -23.32
N ALA A 312 3.17 -22.70 -22.65
CA ALA A 312 3.40 -24.02 -23.24
C ALA A 312 2.15 -24.89 -23.12
N ILE A 313 1.42 -25.06 -24.23
CA ILE A 313 0.16 -25.80 -24.31
C ILE A 313 0.47 -27.26 -24.67
N VAL A 314 0.37 -28.14 -23.67
CA VAL A 314 0.72 -29.57 -23.82
C VAL A 314 -0.44 -30.38 -24.41
N SER A 315 -0.11 -31.30 -25.31
CA SER A 315 -1.00 -32.33 -25.84
C SER A 315 -0.26 -33.66 -25.94
N GLY A 316 -0.38 -34.51 -24.91
CA GLY A 316 0.39 -35.75 -24.82
C GLY A 316 1.84 -35.50 -24.45
N THR A 317 2.78 -35.81 -25.34
CA THR A 317 4.21 -35.52 -25.16
C THR A 317 4.68 -34.28 -25.92
N ASP A 318 3.78 -33.69 -26.69
CA ASP A 318 4.05 -32.61 -27.62
C ASP A 318 3.50 -31.30 -27.03
N ALA A 319 4.05 -30.15 -27.44
CA ALA A 319 3.53 -28.86 -27.00
C ALA A 319 3.55 -27.80 -28.12
N GLU A 320 2.55 -26.92 -28.10
CA GLU A 320 2.53 -25.66 -28.86
C GLU A 320 2.84 -24.51 -27.90
N PHE A 321 3.65 -23.55 -28.32
CA PHE A 321 4.08 -22.43 -27.48
C PHE A 321 3.49 -21.14 -28.02
N LYS A 322 2.86 -20.34 -27.16
CA LYS A 322 2.24 -19.07 -27.51
C LYS A 322 2.71 -17.94 -26.59
N LEU A 323 3.21 -16.86 -27.19
CA LEU A 323 3.70 -15.67 -26.50
C LEU A 323 3.05 -14.41 -27.08
N TRP A 324 2.37 -13.61 -26.26
CA TRP A 324 1.87 -12.31 -26.69
C TRP A 324 3.02 -11.29 -26.73
N ALA A 325 3.39 -10.85 -27.93
CA ALA A 325 4.50 -9.93 -28.15
C ALA A 325 4.26 -9.03 -29.39
N PRO A 326 3.19 -8.19 -29.38
CA PRO A 326 2.74 -7.45 -30.56
C PRO A 326 3.76 -6.44 -31.09
N THR A 327 4.63 -5.93 -30.23
CA THR A 327 5.66 -4.94 -30.59
C THR A 327 6.99 -5.58 -31.01
N ALA A 328 7.13 -6.90 -30.85
CA ALA A 328 8.35 -7.61 -31.25
C ALA A 328 8.52 -7.61 -32.78
N GLN A 329 9.77 -7.48 -33.21
CA GLN A 329 10.17 -7.62 -34.60
C GLN A 329 10.47 -9.08 -34.96
N ASN A 330 10.93 -9.88 -33.99
CA ASN A 330 11.13 -11.31 -34.14
C ASN A 330 10.99 -12.02 -32.80
N VAL A 331 10.47 -13.26 -32.83
CA VAL A 331 10.48 -14.17 -31.69
C VAL A 331 10.93 -15.55 -32.17
N SER A 332 11.89 -16.15 -31.47
CA SER A 332 12.24 -17.56 -31.62
C SER A 332 12.22 -18.29 -30.28
N LEU A 333 11.95 -19.57 -30.30
CA LEU A 333 11.85 -20.45 -29.14
C LEU A 333 13.05 -21.40 -29.15
N THR A 334 13.78 -21.50 -28.04
CA THR A 334 14.84 -22.50 -27.88
C THR A 334 14.45 -23.52 -26.82
N ILE A 335 14.53 -24.80 -27.18
CA ILE A 335 14.32 -25.95 -26.29
C ILE A 335 15.67 -26.46 -25.81
N TYR A 336 15.77 -26.78 -24.52
CA TYR A 336 16.96 -27.23 -23.84
C TYR A 336 16.70 -28.58 -23.15
N ASP A 337 17.72 -29.43 -23.15
CA ASP A 337 17.81 -30.60 -22.27
C ASP A 337 18.57 -30.24 -21.01
N TYR A 338 18.30 -30.94 -19.91
CA TYR A 338 19.08 -30.83 -18.68
C TYR A 338 19.76 -32.16 -18.36
N VAL A 339 21.07 -32.23 -18.56
CA VAL A 339 21.88 -33.45 -18.38
C VAL A 339 23.13 -33.13 -17.60
N GLU A 340 23.44 -33.92 -16.57
CA GLU A 340 24.65 -33.77 -15.74
C GLU A 340 24.84 -32.36 -15.15
N GLY A 341 23.75 -31.68 -14.79
CA GLY A 341 23.81 -30.35 -14.16
C GLY A 341 23.92 -29.18 -15.14
N GLN A 342 23.77 -29.42 -16.45
CA GLN A 342 23.92 -28.39 -17.48
C GLN A 342 22.73 -28.37 -18.44
N HIS A 343 22.27 -27.16 -18.79
CA HIS A 343 21.31 -26.95 -19.85
C HIS A 343 22.03 -26.93 -21.20
N SER A 344 21.55 -27.72 -22.16
CA SER A 344 22.11 -27.78 -23.52
C SER A 344 21.02 -27.65 -24.56
N VAL A 345 21.27 -26.84 -25.60
CA VAL A 345 20.30 -26.59 -26.67
C VAL A 345 19.99 -27.89 -27.42
N LEU A 346 18.72 -28.25 -27.48
CA LEU A 346 18.19 -29.34 -28.30
C LEU A 346 17.77 -28.85 -29.68
N SER A 347 16.98 -27.78 -29.72
CA SER A 347 16.47 -27.21 -30.96
C SER A 347 16.09 -25.73 -30.77
N THR A 348 16.07 -24.99 -31.88
CA THR A 348 15.56 -23.62 -31.94
C THR A 348 14.54 -23.54 -33.07
N HIS A 349 13.42 -22.88 -32.81
CA HIS A 349 12.27 -22.78 -33.69
C HIS A 349 11.91 -21.31 -33.87
N GLU A 350 11.85 -20.82 -35.12
CA GLU A 350 11.26 -19.51 -35.38
C GLU A 350 9.76 -19.57 -35.11
N MET A 351 9.21 -18.54 -34.47
CA MET A 351 7.78 -18.44 -34.20
C MET A 351 7.10 -17.60 -35.29
N THR A 352 5.81 -17.84 -35.48
CA THR A 352 4.99 -17.09 -36.45
C THR A 352 4.02 -16.20 -35.69
N GLU A 353 4.01 -14.90 -35.99
CA GLU A 353 3.02 -13.97 -35.46
C GLU A 353 1.66 -14.13 -36.15
N ASP A 354 0.58 -14.15 -35.36
CA ASP A 354 -0.75 -13.81 -35.84
C ASP A 354 -0.91 -12.28 -35.80
N PRO A 355 -1.05 -11.61 -36.96
CA PRO A 355 -1.09 -10.16 -37.02
C PRO A 355 -2.35 -9.56 -36.37
N ASN A 356 -3.41 -10.32 -36.11
CA ASN A 356 -4.61 -9.76 -35.47
C ASN A 356 -4.46 -9.72 -33.96
N THR A 357 -3.85 -10.75 -33.36
CA THR A 357 -3.70 -10.86 -31.89
C THR A 357 -2.33 -10.38 -31.39
N GLY A 358 -1.33 -10.27 -32.27
CA GLY A 358 0.07 -10.03 -31.87
C GLY A 358 0.72 -11.21 -31.14
N ILE A 359 0.08 -12.39 -31.17
CA ILE A 359 0.60 -13.61 -30.54
C ILE A 359 1.56 -14.30 -31.50
N TRP A 360 2.75 -14.62 -31.00
CA TRP A 360 3.73 -15.45 -31.66
C TRP A 360 3.50 -16.91 -31.25
N GLN A 361 3.39 -17.80 -32.23
CA GLN A 361 3.14 -19.22 -32.00
C GLN A 361 4.18 -20.12 -32.69
N SER A 362 4.51 -21.24 -32.06
CA SER A 362 5.30 -22.31 -32.68
C SER A 362 4.41 -23.29 -33.45
N GLU A 363 4.99 -24.12 -34.33
CA GLU A 363 4.33 -25.40 -34.66
C GLU A 363 4.34 -26.30 -33.42
N SER A 364 3.50 -27.33 -33.38
CA SER A 364 3.57 -28.34 -32.32
C SER A 364 4.92 -29.07 -32.37
N ILE A 365 5.64 -29.06 -31.24
CA ILE A 365 6.96 -29.65 -31.10
C ILE A 365 6.84 -30.94 -30.31
N SER A 366 7.37 -32.04 -30.86
CA SER A 366 7.24 -33.37 -30.28
C SER A 366 8.25 -33.66 -29.17
N ASP A 367 7.84 -34.48 -28.20
CA ASP A 367 8.70 -35.01 -27.12
C ASP A 367 9.39 -33.92 -26.26
N VAL A 368 8.63 -32.86 -25.91
CA VAL A 368 9.13 -31.70 -25.16
C VAL A 368 8.66 -31.60 -23.71
N VAL A 369 7.74 -32.45 -23.26
CA VAL A 369 7.44 -32.59 -21.83
C VAL A 369 8.72 -32.96 -21.08
N ASP A 370 8.94 -32.35 -19.91
CA ASP A 370 10.17 -32.45 -19.10
C ASP A 370 11.43 -31.79 -19.76
N LYS A 371 11.21 -30.91 -20.75
CA LYS A 371 12.26 -30.06 -21.35
C LYS A 371 12.14 -28.62 -20.90
N PHE A 372 13.26 -27.92 -20.97
CA PHE A 372 13.36 -26.51 -20.59
C PHE A 372 13.29 -25.63 -21.83
N TYR A 373 12.84 -24.39 -21.70
CA TYR A 373 12.75 -23.47 -22.82
C TYR A 373 12.91 -22.00 -22.43
N ARG A 374 13.26 -21.18 -23.42
CA ARG A 374 13.29 -19.72 -23.37
C ARG A 374 12.89 -19.13 -24.72
N TYR A 375 12.31 -17.96 -24.71
CA TYR A 375 12.08 -17.15 -25.91
C TYR A 375 13.26 -16.22 -26.14
N THR A 376 13.67 -16.04 -27.39
CA THR A 376 14.53 -14.94 -27.83
C THR A 376 13.65 -13.90 -28.50
N VAL A 377 13.53 -12.72 -27.89
CA VAL A 377 12.67 -11.62 -28.37
C VAL A 377 13.56 -10.49 -28.90
N THR A 378 13.30 -10.05 -30.13
CA THR A 378 13.89 -8.85 -30.72
C THR A 378 12.86 -7.73 -30.75
N VAL A 379 13.07 -6.64 -30.01
CA VAL A 379 12.07 -5.56 -29.82
C VAL A 379 12.76 -4.21 -29.58
N TYR A 380 12.12 -3.11 -30.01
CA TYR A 380 12.57 -1.76 -29.63
C TYR A 380 12.21 -1.48 -28.17
N HIS A 381 13.21 -1.13 -27.35
CA HIS A 381 13.02 -0.86 -25.93
C HIS A 381 13.17 0.65 -25.64
N PRO A 382 12.12 1.34 -25.18
CA PRO A 382 12.14 2.80 -25.00
C PRO A 382 13.12 3.26 -23.91
N THR A 383 13.29 2.48 -22.84
CA THR A 383 14.27 2.79 -21.78
C THR A 383 15.73 2.77 -22.26
N THR A 384 16.12 1.80 -23.09
CA THR A 384 17.49 1.74 -23.63
C THR A 384 17.65 2.53 -24.92
N LYS A 385 16.53 2.86 -25.58
CA LYS A 385 16.46 3.51 -26.89
C LYS A 385 17.19 2.71 -27.97
N GLU A 386 17.15 1.38 -27.87
CA GLU A 386 17.81 0.45 -28.77
C GLU A 386 16.86 -0.67 -29.19
N ILE A 387 17.18 -1.34 -30.30
CA ILE A 387 16.54 -2.61 -30.66
C ILE A 387 17.27 -3.72 -29.92
N GLU A 388 16.65 -4.22 -28.86
CA GLU A 388 17.23 -5.24 -28.02
C GLU A 388 16.92 -6.63 -28.56
N THR A 389 17.84 -7.57 -28.35
CA THR A 389 17.58 -9.01 -28.52
C THR A 389 17.95 -9.71 -27.23
N ARG A 390 16.98 -10.33 -26.57
CA ARG A 390 17.16 -10.94 -25.24
C ARG A 390 16.48 -12.29 -25.14
N GLU A 391 17.12 -13.20 -24.41
CA GLU A 391 16.48 -14.42 -23.96
C GLU A 391 15.66 -14.12 -22.70
N VAL A 392 14.45 -14.66 -22.62
CA VAL A 392 13.50 -14.45 -21.54
C VAL A 392 12.70 -15.73 -21.27
N THR A 393 12.34 -15.94 -20.01
CA THR A 393 11.42 -16.99 -19.59
C THR A 393 9.99 -16.63 -19.97
N ASP A 394 9.09 -17.61 -19.86
CA ASP A 394 7.68 -17.45 -20.17
C ASP A 394 6.91 -16.79 -19.01
N PRO A 395 6.17 -15.69 -19.23
CA PRO A 395 5.25 -15.14 -18.23
C PRO A 395 4.20 -16.13 -17.72
N TYR A 396 3.83 -17.11 -18.56
CA TYR A 396 2.87 -18.19 -18.26
C TYR A 396 3.58 -19.49 -17.87
N SER A 397 4.80 -19.41 -17.34
CA SER A 397 5.51 -20.59 -16.82
C SER A 397 4.67 -21.31 -15.77
N LEU A 398 4.64 -22.65 -15.83
CA LEU A 398 4.01 -23.53 -14.84
C LEU A 398 5.04 -24.36 -14.04
N SER A 399 6.31 -24.31 -14.46
CA SER A 399 7.46 -24.91 -13.80
C SER A 399 8.72 -24.19 -14.24
N LEU A 400 9.77 -24.24 -13.42
CA LEU A 400 11.04 -23.55 -13.67
C LEU A 400 12.25 -24.43 -13.35
N SER A 401 13.39 -24.12 -13.95
CA SER A 401 14.70 -24.57 -13.47
C SER A 401 15.08 -23.84 -12.17
N MET A 402 16.13 -24.31 -11.50
CA MET A 402 16.69 -23.60 -10.35
C MET A 402 17.06 -22.14 -10.71
N ASN A 403 16.76 -21.20 -9.81
CA ASN A 403 16.87 -19.74 -9.95
C ASN A 403 16.07 -19.14 -11.12
N SER A 404 15.04 -19.85 -11.57
CA SER A 404 14.09 -19.39 -12.58
C SER A 404 14.76 -19.02 -13.90
N LEU A 405 15.89 -19.66 -14.21
CA LEU A 405 16.71 -19.36 -15.40
C LEU A 405 16.08 -19.85 -16.71
N TYR A 406 15.26 -20.90 -16.64
CA TYR A 406 14.57 -21.51 -17.78
C TYR A 406 13.15 -21.90 -17.37
N SER A 407 12.18 -21.67 -18.26
CA SER A 407 10.83 -22.25 -18.14
C SER A 407 10.89 -23.74 -18.41
N HIS A 408 9.97 -24.51 -17.83
CA HIS A 408 9.95 -25.97 -17.91
C HIS A 408 8.57 -26.47 -18.34
N VAL A 409 8.53 -27.33 -19.36
CA VAL A 409 7.29 -27.84 -19.94
C VAL A 409 6.74 -28.96 -19.06
N VAL A 410 5.56 -28.72 -18.48
CA VAL A 410 4.85 -29.65 -17.60
C VAL A 410 3.37 -29.75 -17.99
N ASP A 411 2.76 -30.88 -17.68
CA ASP A 411 1.32 -31.12 -17.81
C ASP A 411 0.71 -31.28 -16.41
N LEU A 412 0.26 -30.16 -15.81
CA LEU A 412 -0.23 -30.15 -14.43
C LEU A 412 -1.45 -31.04 -14.21
N GLU A 413 -2.30 -31.16 -15.25
CA GLU A 413 -3.58 -31.87 -15.20
C GLU A 413 -3.37 -33.39 -15.34
N ASN A 414 -2.53 -33.84 -16.29
CA ASN A 414 -2.46 -35.26 -16.67
C ASN A 414 -1.23 -36.02 -16.15
N ASP A 415 -0.19 -35.34 -15.66
CA ASP A 415 0.99 -36.02 -15.13
C ASP A 415 0.79 -36.45 -13.65
N GLU A 416 0.51 -37.73 -13.47
CA GLU A 416 0.37 -38.39 -12.16
C GLU A 416 1.63 -38.27 -11.28
N LEU A 417 2.82 -38.04 -11.84
CA LEU A 417 4.04 -37.84 -11.06
C LEU A 417 4.04 -36.49 -10.34
N LEU A 418 3.28 -35.51 -10.83
CA LEU A 418 3.13 -34.18 -10.25
C LEU A 418 2.05 -34.12 -9.17
N LYS A 419 1.36 -35.23 -8.90
CA LYS A 419 0.24 -35.30 -7.95
C LYS A 419 0.63 -36.13 -6.72
N PRO A 420 0.27 -35.72 -5.50
CA PRO A 420 0.29 -36.61 -4.36
C PRO A 420 -0.71 -37.75 -4.54
N ALA A 421 -0.55 -38.80 -3.73
CA ALA A 421 -1.52 -39.88 -3.71
C ALA A 421 -2.92 -39.35 -3.39
N ASP A 422 -3.90 -39.76 -4.20
CA ASP A 422 -5.32 -39.40 -4.06
C ASP A 422 -5.67 -37.91 -4.33
N TRP A 423 -4.77 -37.15 -4.98
CA TRP A 423 -4.97 -35.71 -5.26
C TRP A 423 -6.30 -35.37 -5.95
N ASP A 424 -6.73 -36.16 -6.93
CA ASP A 424 -7.95 -35.84 -7.69
C ASP A 424 -9.25 -36.23 -6.94
N ASN A 425 -9.16 -36.97 -5.82
CA ASN A 425 -10.34 -37.51 -5.14
C ASN A 425 -10.40 -37.23 -3.64
N TYR A 426 -9.39 -36.58 -3.04
CA TYR A 426 -9.44 -36.22 -1.63
C TYR A 426 -10.51 -35.15 -1.38
N THR A 427 -11.04 -35.12 -0.16
CA THR A 427 -12.09 -34.16 0.22
C THR A 427 -11.45 -32.87 0.70
N ARG A 428 -11.80 -31.75 0.05
CA ARG A 428 -11.44 -30.40 0.50
C ARG A 428 -12.36 -29.97 1.66
N PRO A 429 -11.89 -29.16 2.61
CA PRO A 429 -12.76 -28.57 3.62
C PRO A 429 -13.78 -27.63 2.97
N GLU A 430 -15.05 -27.78 3.33
CA GLU A 430 -16.13 -26.92 2.85
C GLU A 430 -16.33 -25.73 3.80
N MET A 431 -16.63 -24.56 3.23
CA MET A 431 -17.06 -23.40 3.98
C MET A 431 -18.27 -22.77 3.29
N ASN A 432 -19.36 -22.61 4.04
CA ASN A 432 -20.63 -22.16 3.46
C ASN A 432 -20.77 -20.63 3.49
N LYS A 433 -20.14 -19.96 4.46
CA LYS A 433 -20.21 -18.52 4.64
C LYS A 433 -18.80 -17.96 4.77
N ASP A 434 -18.51 -16.88 4.05
CA ASP A 434 -17.21 -16.21 4.13
C ASP A 434 -16.88 -15.75 5.56
N ILE A 435 -17.91 -15.40 6.35
CA ILE A 435 -17.76 -14.95 7.73
C ILE A 435 -17.25 -16.04 8.70
N ASP A 436 -17.25 -17.31 8.27
CA ASP A 436 -16.77 -18.46 9.06
C ASP A 436 -15.24 -18.60 9.01
N HIS A 437 -14.57 -17.84 8.16
CA HIS A 437 -13.12 -17.81 8.10
C HIS A 437 -12.51 -17.25 9.41
N ILE A 438 -11.43 -17.89 9.86
CA ILE A 438 -10.51 -17.41 10.89
C ILE A 438 -9.13 -17.65 10.29
N LEU A 439 -8.42 -16.56 9.98
CA LEU A 439 -7.23 -16.57 9.15
C LEU A 439 -5.97 -16.59 10.04
N TYR A 440 -5.06 -17.52 9.77
CA TYR A 440 -3.77 -17.62 10.46
C TYR A 440 -2.61 -17.40 9.48
N GLU A 441 -2.03 -16.20 9.48
CA GLU A 441 -0.95 -15.80 8.57
C GLU A 441 0.39 -16.38 8.99
N SER A 442 1.00 -17.16 8.09
CA SER A 442 2.23 -17.91 8.31
C SER A 442 3.20 -17.72 7.14
N HIS A 443 4.50 -17.84 7.42
CA HIS A 443 5.54 -17.93 6.40
C HIS A 443 6.14 -19.33 6.40
N ILE A 444 6.38 -19.92 5.22
CA ILE A 444 6.82 -21.32 5.08
C ILE A 444 8.10 -21.60 5.86
N ARG A 445 9.04 -20.64 5.85
CA ARG A 445 10.29 -20.78 6.59
C ARG A 445 10.11 -20.64 8.09
N ASP A 446 9.46 -19.56 8.53
CA ASP A 446 9.17 -19.27 9.94
C ASP A 446 8.42 -20.45 10.60
N PHE A 447 7.53 -21.10 9.86
CA PHE A 447 6.69 -22.19 10.33
C PHE A 447 7.50 -23.38 10.83
N SER A 448 8.67 -23.70 10.25
CA SER A 448 9.34 -24.98 10.56
C SER A 448 10.85 -24.92 10.72
N PHE A 449 11.50 -23.80 10.40
CA PHE A 449 12.96 -23.69 10.44
C PHE A 449 13.51 -23.99 11.83
N SER A 450 12.83 -23.51 12.86
CA SER A 450 13.27 -23.60 14.27
C SER A 450 12.77 -24.84 15.02
N ASP A 451 12.03 -25.72 14.37
CA ASP A 451 11.57 -26.96 14.99
C ASP A 451 12.75 -27.92 15.23
N THR A 452 12.68 -28.65 16.33
CA THR A 452 13.67 -29.67 16.72
C THR A 452 13.26 -31.09 16.34
N LYS A 453 11.99 -31.26 15.93
CA LYS A 453 11.42 -32.53 15.44
C LYS A 453 11.20 -32.50 13.92
N GLY A 454 10.91 -33.66 13.35
CA GLY A 454 10.77 -33.84 11.90
C GLY A 454 12.10 -34.05 11.20
N GLN A 455 12.10 -34.09 9.86
CA GLN A 455 13.33 -34.25 9.09
C GLN A 455 14.05 -32.90 8.94
N THR A 456 15.36 -32.87 9.25
CA THR A 456 16.18 -31.65 9.11
C THR A 456 16.18 -31.10 7.69
N GLY A 457 16.15 -31.96 6.67
CA GLY A 457 16.09 -31.54 5.26
C GLY A 457 14.80 -30.82 4.85
N ASN A 458 13.74 -30.92 5.67
CA ASN A 458 12.44 -30.30 5.43
C ASN A 458 12.26 -29.00 6.24
N GLN A 459 13.25 -28.57 7.03
CA GLN A 459 13.17 -27.28 7.75
C GLN A 459 13.04 -26.11 6.76
N GLY A 460 11.96 -25.35 6.91
CA GLY A 460 11.60 -24.23 6.04
C GLY A 460 11.16 -24.63 4.64
N LYS A 461 10.59 -25.83 4.47
CA LYS A 461 10.14 -26.39 3.19
C LYS A 461 8.64 -26.69 3.21
N TYR A 462 8.02 -26.80 2.03
CA TYR A 462 6.62 -27.25 1.89
C TYR A 462 6.35 -28.57 2.62
N LEU A 463 7.27 -29.52 2.49
CA LEU A 463 7.15 -30.85 3.09
C LEU A 463 7.10 -30.84 4.62
N ALA A 464 7.51 -29.76 5.29
CA ALA A 464 7.39 -29.67 6.74
C ALA A 464 5.94 -29.84 7.23
N LEU A 465 4.95 -29.30 6.48
CA LEU A 465 3.54 -29.41 6.84
C LEU A 465 3.00 -30.84 6.76
N THR A 466 3.71 -31.74 6.08
CA THR A 466 3.32 -33.16 5.96
C THR A 466 3.75 -34.00 7.18
N GLU A 467 4.58 -33.43 8.08
CA GLU A 467 5.21 -34.15 9.18
C GLU A 467 4.39 -34.03 10.48
N SER A 468 3.38 -34.90 10.64
CA SER A 468 2.44 -34.86 11.79
C SER A 468 3.06 -34.87 13.20
N ASP A 469 4.32 -35.28 13.36
CA ASP A 469 5.03 -35.30 14.64
C ASP A 469 5.87 -34.04 14.92
N ARG A 470 5.95 -33.14 13.93
CA ARG A 470 6.64 -31.86 14.03
C ARG A 470 5.89 -30.88 14.94
N GLU A 471 6.63 -30.04 15.65
CA GLU A 471 6.09 -29.13 16.68
C GLU A 471 5.12 -28.11 16.11
N SER A 472 5.50 -27.45 15.01
CA SER A 472 4.65 -26.53 14.25
C SER A 472 3.36 -27.18 13.74
N VAL A 473 3.43 -28.40 13.19
CA VAL A 473 2.25 -29.14 12.70
C VAL A 473 1.32 -29.56 13.84
N GLN A 474 1.88 -30.04 14.97
CA GLN A 474 1.07 -30.37 16.15
C GLN A 474 0.38 -29.13 16.73
N HIS A 475 1.06 -27.99 16.72
CA HIS A 475 0.49 -26.72 17.15
C HIS A 475 -0.61 -26.23 16.21
N LEU A 476 -0.40 -26.31 14.89
CA LEU A 476 -1.42 -25.97 13.90
C LEU A 476 -2.66 -26.87 14.00
N GLN A 477 -2.46 -28.18 14.19
CA GLN A 477 -3.58 -29.10 14.45
C GLN A 477 -4.31 -28.73 15.74
N ALA A 478 -3.62 -28.33 16.81
CA ALA A 478 -4.26 -27.89 18.04
C ALA A 478 -5.07 -26.59 17.86
N LEU A 479 -4.60 -25.66 17.02
CA LEU A 479 -5.37 -24.48 16.62
C LEU A 479 -6.62 -24.87 15.82
N ALA A 480 -6.49 -25.80 14.86
CA ALA A 480 -7.63 -26.33 14.09
C ALA A 480 -8.66 -27.01 14.99
N ASP A 481 -8.21 -27.86 15.91
CA ASP A 481 -9.04 -28.55 16.90
C ASP A 481 -9.78 -27.55 17.82
N ALA A 482 -9.18 -26.40 18.11
CA ALA A 482 -9.78 -25.31 18.88
C ALA A 482 -10.76 -24.44 18.07
N GLY A 483 -10.76 -24.54 16.73
CA GLY A 483 -11.71 -23.86 15.86
C GLY A 483 -11.11 -22.99 14.78
N LEU A 484 -9.78 -22.94 14.59
CA LEU A 484 -9.17 -22.28 13.44
C LEU A 484 -9.66 -22.95 12.15
N THR A 485 -9.92 -22.16 11.11
CA THR A 485 -10.49 -22.69 9.85
C THR A 485 -9.58 -22.51 8.64
N THR A 486 -8.63 -21.57 8.67
CA THR A 486 -7.87 -21.19 7.46
C THR A 486 -6.41 -20.86 7.76
N LEU A 487 -5.50 -21.49 7.02
CA LEU A 487 -4.09 -21.14 6.97
C LEU A 487 -3.86 -20.16 5.82
N HIS A 488 -3.33 -18.97 6.13
CA HIS A 488 -2.87 -18.01 5.13
C HIS A 488 -1.35 -18.12 5.03
N ILE A 489 -0.81 -18.43 3.85
CA ILE A 489 0.63 -18.44 3.60
C ILE A 489 1.08 -17.16 2.89
N LEU A 490 2.16 -16.55 3.39
CA LEU A 490 2.94 -15.52 2.69
C LEU A 490 3.38 -16.01 1.29
N PRO A 491 3.90 -15.12 0.42
CA PRO A 491 4.26 -15.45 -0.95
C PRO A 491 4.93 -16.82 -1.13
N ALA A 492 4.27 -17.66 -1.92
CA ALA A 492 4.75 -19.00 -2.27
C ALA A 492 4.76 -19.24 -3.78
N PHE A 493 4.49 -18.19 -4.57
CA PHE A 493 4.86 -18.12 -6.00
C PHE A 493 6.37 -17.85 -6.14
N ASP A 494 6.95 -18.01 -7.33
CA ASP A 494 8.38 -17.83 -7.62
C ASP A 494 8.85 -16.39 -7.37
N ILE A 495 9.74 -16.23 -6.39
CA ILE A 495 10.26 -14.94 -5.92
C ILE A 495 11.68 -14.69 -6.45
N ALA A 496 12.06 -13.42 -6.57
CA ALA A 496 13.36 -13.04 -7.13
C ALA A 496 14.51 -13.03 -6.12
N THR A 497 14.21 -12.94 -4.82
CA THR A 497 15.12 -12.45 -3.77
C THR A 497 15.79 -13.52 -2.92
N VAL A 498 15.48 -14.80 -3.13
CA VAL A 498 16.20 -15.92 -2.52
C VAL A 498 16.94 -16.71 -3.59
N ASP A 499 18.23 -16.96 -3.39
CA ASP A 499 18.99 -17.86 -4.26
C ASP A 499 18.52 -19.29 -4.01
N GLU A 500 17.85 -19.92 -4.97
CA GLU A 500 17.32 -21.28 -4.85
C GLU A 500 18.44 -22.34 -4.69
N ASN A 501 19.71 -22.02 -5.01
CA ASN A 501 20.85 -22.92 -4.92
C ASN A 501 21.40 -23.06 -3.48
N PRO A 502 21.24 -24.22 -2.82
CA PRO A 502 21.71 -24.40 -1.44
C PRO A 502 23.24 -24.36 -1.26
N GLN A 503 24.01 -24.52 -2.35
CA GLN A 503 25.47 -24.50 -2.29
C GLN A 503 26.06 -23.08 -2.25
N THR A 504 25.32 -22.09 -2.75
CA THR A 504 25.70 -20.67 -2.72
C THR A 504 25.04 -19.91 -1.58
N ARG A 505 23.96 -20.46 -0.99
CA ARG A 505 23.37 -19.92 0.23
C ARG A 505 24.24 -20.15 1.49
N VAL A 506 24.09 -19.28 2.48
CA VAL A 506 24.68 -19.39 3.82
C VAL A 506 23.57 -19.28 4.86
N GLU A 507 23.32 -20.37 5.58
CA GLU A 507 22.28 -20.43 6.61
C GLU A 507 22.90 -20.17 8.00
N ILE A 508 22.10 -19.76 8.99
CA ILE A 508 22.63 -19.54 10.36
C ILE A 508 23.15 -20.84 11.02
N THR A 509 22.75 -22.01 10.51
CA THR A 509 23.26 -23.31 10.95
C THR A 509 24.62 -23.68 10.33
N ASP A 510 25.11 -22.89 9.36
CA ASP A 510 26.44 -23.08 8.77
C ASP A 510 27.56 -22.50 9.64
N SER A 511 28.80 -22.82 9.30
CA SER A 511 29.98 -22.26 9.96
C SER A 511 30.37 -20.88 9.41
N VAL A 512 31.07 -20.10 10.23
CA VAL A 512 31.71 -18.84 9.82
C VAL A 512 32.67 -19.07 8.64
N GLU A 513 33.33 -20.24 8.55
CA GLU A 513 34.15 -20.60 7.37
C GLU A 513 33.36 -20.53 6.06
N LYS A 514 32.12 -21.04 6.03
CA LYS A 514 31.28 -21.01 4.82
C LYS A 514 30.95 -19.56 4.45
N LEU A 515 30.49 -18.76 5.40
CA LEU A 515 30.24 -17.32 5.20
C LEU A 515 31.47 -16.64 4.60
N CYS A 516 32.63 -16.80 5.22
CA CYS A 516 33.86 -16.14 4.79
C CYS A 516 34.43 -16.66 3.47
N SER A 517 34.04 -17.86 3.04
CA SER A 517 34.39 -18.39 1.72
C SER A 517 33.62 -17.72 0.58
N ILE A 518 32.39 -17.25 0.86
CA ILE A 518 31.49 -16.60 -0.10
C ILE A 518 31.61 -15.07 0.00
N LYS A 519 31.69 -14.55 1.22
CA LYS A 519 31.80 -13.12 1.54
C LYS A 519 33.01 -12.85 2.45
N PRO A 520 34.23 -12.76 1.89
CA PRO A 520 35.46 -12.61 2.67
C PRO A 520 35.60 -11.30 3.45
N ASP A 521 34.78 -10.29 3.12
CA ASP A 521 34.72 -8.99 3.78
C ASP A 521 33.61 -8.90 4.85
N ALA A 522 32.90 -10.01 5.14
CA ALA A 522 31.98 -10.07 6.25
C ALA A 522 32.70 -9.78 7.57
N THR A 523 32.01 -9.05 8.45
CA THR A 523 32.55 -8.46 9.68
C THR A 523 33.25 -9.47 10.59
N VAL A 524 32.80 -10.72 10.61
CA VAL A 524 33.29 -11.78 11.50
C VAL A 524 34.52 -12.54 11.00
N CYS A 525 34.92 -12.37 9.74
CA CYS A 525 35.90 -13.26 9.09
C CYS A 525 37.33 -13.18 9.62
N ASP A 526 37.73 -12.01 10.12
CA ASP A 526 39.07 -11.80 10.70
C ASP A 526 39.09 -11.94 12.24
N GLU A 527 37.92 -12.06 12.87
CA GLU A 527 37.76 -11.92 14.32
C GLU A 527 37.30 -13.22 15.01
N VAL A 528 36.54 -14.07 14.32
CA VAL A 528 35.93 -15.28 14.87
C VAL A 528 36.61 -16.54 14.32
N GLY A 529 36.69 -17.60 15.13
CA GLY A 529 37.23 -18.88 14.70
C GLY A 529 36.40 -19.50 13.57
N SER A 530 37.05 -20.07 12.56
CA SER A 530 36.42 -20.59 11.33
C SER A 530 35.39 -21.70 11.57
N GLU A 531 35.57 -22.53 12.61
CA GLU A 531 34.69 -23.66 12.93
C GLU A 531 33.44 -23.28 13.75
N VAL A 532 33.28 -22.01 14.13
CA VAL A 532 32.12 -21.54 14.91
C VAL A 532 30.86 -21.56 14.04
N ILE A 533 29.76 -22.09 14.58
CA ILE A 533 28.43 -22.04 13.94
C ILE A 533 27.86 -20.64 14.11
N ILE A 534 27.26 -20.09 13.06
CA ILE A 534 26.74 -18.71 13.03
C ILE A 534 25.66 -18.52 14.11
N GLU A 535 24.73 -19.46 14.27
CA GLU A 535 23.69 -19.43 15.32
C GLU A 535 24.28 -19.41 16.74
N ASP A 536 25.34 -20.19 17.00
CA ASP A 536 26.05 -20.18 18.29
C ASP A 536 26.72 -18.82 18.54
N LEU A 537 27.26 -18.19 17.49
CA LEU A 537 27.86 -16.86 17.56
C LEU A 537 26.80 -15.80 17.86
N LEU A 538 25.68 -15.80 17.14
CA LEU A 538 24.55 -14.90 17.36
C LEU A 538 24.04 -15.01 18.80
N THR A 539 23.90 -16.24 19.31
CA THR A 539 23.50 -16.51 20.71
C THR A 539 24.50 -15.97 21.74
N SER A 540 25.77 -15.82 21.37
CA SER A 540 26.81 -15.32 22.26
C SER A 540 26.89 -13.79 22.37
N TYR A 541 26.23 -13.06 21.46
CA TYR A 541 26.26 -11.59 21.45
C TYR A 541 25.46 -10.99 22.61
N ASP A 542 25.86 -9.79 23.01
CA ASP A 542 25.07 -8.97 23.93
C ASP A 542 23.86 -8.42 23.15
N PRO A 543 22.62 -8.76 23.53
CA PRO A 543 21.45 -8.37 22.75
C PRO A 543 21.16 -6.86 22.77
N THR A 544 21.86 -6.09 23.61
CA THR A 544 21.77 -4.61 23.64
C THR A 544 22.68 -3.92 22.62
N THR A 545 23.51 -4.68 21.89
CA THR A 545 24.42 -4.17 20.85
C THR A 545 23.87 -4.41 19.44
N THR A 546 24.58 -3.86 18.46
CA THR A 546 24.28 -4.00 17.03
C THR A 546 24.96 -5.21 16.38
N ASP A 547 25.64 -6.06 17.17
CA ASP A 547 26.50 -7.12 16.63
C ASP A 547 25.68 -8.20 15.88
N ALA A 548 24.54 -8.61 16.46
CA ALA A 548 23.65 -9.59 15.84
C ALA A 548 23.09 -9.09 14.49
N GLN A 549 22.53 -7.87 14.45
CA GLN A 549 22.01 -7.31 13.20
C GLN A 549 23.11 -7.01 12.18
N ALA A 550 24.34 -6.70 12.62
CA ALA A 550 25.46 -6.51 11.70
C ALA A 550 25.84 -7.83 10.99
N LEU A 551 25.89 -8.93 11.74
CA LEU A 551 26.13 -10.26 11.17
C LEU A 551 24.96 -10.72 10.28
N MET A 552 23.71 -10.49 10.69
CA MET A 552 22.56 -10.79 9.84
C MET A 552 22.54 -9.92 8.57
N ASN A 553 22.98 -8.66 8.64
CA ASN A 553 23.13 -7.81 7.47
C ASN A 553 24.22 -8.33 6.51
N ASP A 554 25.23 -9.06 7.03
CA ASP A 554 26.19 -9.75 6.17
C ASP A 554 25.58 -10.96 5.44
N LEU A 555 24.57 -11.58 6.04
CA LEU A 555 23.91 -12.80 5.58
C LEU A 555 22.69 -12.57 4.68
N ARG A 556 21.95 -11.49 4.84
CA ARG A 556 20.61 -11.30 4.26
C ARG A 556 20.51 -11.55 2.73
N ALA A 557 21.57 -11.22 1.98
CA ALA A 557 21.62 -11.47 0.52
C ALA A 557 22.08 -12.89 0.14
N LEU A 558 22.37 -13.74 1.13
CA LEU A 558 22.95 -15.08 1.00
C LEU A 558 22.12 -16.14 1.72
N ASP A 559 21.30 -15.80 2.69
CA ASP A 559 20.51 -16.78 3.43
C ASP A 559 19.27 -17.23 2.62
N GLY A 560 18.54 -18.19 3.17
CA GLY A 560 17.33 -18.71 2.55
C GLY A 560 16.05 -17.98 2.96
N PHE A 561 16.13 -16.71 3.38
CA PHE A 561 15.01 -15.98 3.95
C PHE A 561 14.65 -14.71 3.16
N ASN A 562 13.39 -14.63 2.74
CA ASN A 562 12.72 -13.38 2.42
C ASN A 562 11.22 -13.59 2.66
N TRP A 563 10.44 -12.53 2.91
CA TRP A 563 8.97 -12.65 2.86
C TRP A 563 8.45 -12.99 1.46
N GLY A 564 9.14 -12.54 0.42
CA GLY A 564 8.84 -12.92 -0.96
C GLY A 564 7.88 -11.99 -1.71
N TYR A 565 7.68 -10.75 -1.24
CA TYR A 565 6.95 -9.70 -1.98
C TYR A 565 7.79 -9.14 -3.14
N ASP A 566 8.39 -10.03 -3.92
CA ASP A 566 9.33 -9.73 -5.01
C ASP A 566 9.04 -10.64 -6.22
N PRO A 567 7.91 -10.46 -6.94
CA PRO A 567 7.45 -11.42 -7.92
C PRO A 567 8.40 -11.56 -9.10
N PHE A 568 8.75 -12.81 -9.43
CA PHE A 568 9.49 -13.16 -10.64
C PHE A 568 8.61 -13.91 -11.64
N HIS A 569 7.90 -14.96 -11.20
CA HIS A 569 6.84 -15.62 -11.99
C HIS A 569 5.61 -15.90 -11.13
N TYR A 570 4.45 -15.38 -11.54
CA TYR A 570 3.23 -15.42 -10.71
C TYR A 570 2.60 -16.80 -10.54
N THR A 571 2.90 -17.77 -11.42
CA THR A 571 2.13 -19.03 -11.54
C THR A 571 3.02 -20.28 -11.40
N VAL A 572 4.11 -20.17 -10.63
CA VAL A 572 4.99 -21.31 -10.31
C VAL A 572 5.28 -21.29 -8.81
N PRO A 573 5.24 -22.42 -8.09
CA PRO A 573 5.69 -22.46 -6.71
C PRO A 573 7.15 -22.01 -6.54
N GLU A 574 7.46 -21.34 -5.43
CA GLU A 574 8.83 -20.94 -5.08
C GLU A 574 9.74 -22.17 -4.92
N GLY A 575 10.91 -22.15 -5.55
CA GLY A 575 11.81 -23.31 -5.56
C GLY A 575 12.67 -23.43 -4.31
N SER A 576 12.99 -22.33 -3.63
CA SER A 576 13.75 -22.37 -2.38
C SER A 576 13.00 -23.05 -1.23
N TYR A 577 11.67 -23.14 -1.29
CA TYR A 577 10.85 -23.91 -0.35
C TYR A 577 10.67 -25.38 -0.74
N ALA A 578 11.14 -25.81 -1.92
CA ALA A 578 11.15 -27.20 -2.34
C ALA A 578 12.43 -27.94 -1.89
N SER A 579 12.39 -29.27 -1.84
CA SER A 579 13.57 -30.10 -1.59
C SER A 579 14.54 -30.10 -2.77
N ASP A 580 14.02 -29.96 -3.99
CA ASP A 580 14.76 -29.77 -5.24
C ASP A 580 14.12 -28.65 -6.06
N ALA A 581 14.89 -27.58 -6.29
CA ALA A 581 14.47 -26.43 -7.08
C ALA A 581 14.59 -26.70 -8.60
N GLN A 582 15.25 -27.75 -9.06
CA GLN A 582 15.43 -28.01 -10.48
C GLN A 582 14.22 -28.76 -11.07
N GLY A 583 13.28 -28.02 -11.65
CA GLY A 583 12.14 -28.60 -12.36
C GLY A 583 10.92 -28.82 -11.46
N SER A 584 10.29 -29.98 -11.58
CA SER A 584 8.88 -30.19 -11.19
C SER A 584 8.65 -30.68 -9.77
N ALA A 585 9.69 -30.96 -8.97
CA ALA A 585 9.53 -31.41 -7.57
C ALA A 585 8.70 -30.42 -6.73
N ARG A 586 8.96 -29.12 -6.91
CA ARG A 586 8.23 -28.01 -6.27
C ARG A 586 6.71 -28.07 -6.47
N ILE A 587 6.23 -28.57 -7.61
CA ILE A 587 4.80 -28.68 -7.92
C ILE A 587 4.14 -29.71 -7.00
N LYS A 588 4.74 -30.90 -6.93
CA LYS A 588 4.20 -31.99 -6.12
C LYS A 588 4.27 -31.65 -4.64
N GLU A 589 5.39 -31.09 -4.18
CA GLU A 589 5.57 -30.76 -2.77
C GLU A 589 4.62 -29.65 -2.31
N PHE A 590 4.33 -28.65 -3.16
CA PHE A 590 3.29 -27.66 -2.89
C PHE A 590 1.91 -28.33 -2.77
N ARG A 591 1.54 -29.22 -3.71
CA ARG A 591 0.28 -29.99 -3.63
C ARG A 591 0.23 -30.88 -2.37
N GLU A 592 1.35 -31.45 -1.95
CA GLU A 592 1.45 -32.21 -0.70
C GLU A 592 1.22 -31.34 0.53
N MET A 593 1.75 -30.11 0.56
CA MET A 593 1.45 -29.13 1.59
C MET A 593 -0.04 -28.77 1.63
N VAL A 594 -0.63 -28.39 0.48
CA VAL A 594 -2.06 -28.03 0.41
C VAL A 594 -2.94 -29.19 0.91
N LYS A 595 -2.66 -30.41 0.42
CA LYS A 595 -3.39 -31.60 0.86
C LYS A 595 -3.22 -31.84 2.37
N ALA A 596 -2.02 -31.67 2.92
CA ALA A 596 -1.79 -31.84 4.35
C ALA A 596 -2.60 -30.83 5.19
N THR A 597 -2.71 -29.58 4.75
CA THR A 597 -3.55 -28.55 5.36
C THR A 597 -5.04 -28.94 5.31
N HIS A 598 -5.52 -29.43 4.15
CA HIS A 598 -6.89 -29.93 4.00
C HIS A 598 -7.18 -31.16 4.87
N ASP A 599 -6.22 -32.08 5.03
CA ASP A 599 -6.35 -33.25 5.89
C ASP A 599 -6.47 -32.85 7.39
N MET A 600 -6.01 -31.65 7.79
CA MET A 600 -6.23 -31.07 9.13
C MET A 600 -7.60 -30.40 9.27
N GLY A 601 -8.37 -30.27 8.18
CA GLY A 601 -9.65 -29.55 8.14
C GLY A 601 -9.52 -28.04 7.93
N LEU A 602 -8.35 -27.55 7.54
CA LEU A 602 -8.08 -26.12 7.30
C LEU A 602 -8.13 -25.82 5.81
N LYS A 603 -8.77 -24.71 5.40
CA LYS A 603 -8.58 -24.12 4.07
C LYS A 603 -7.20 -23.49 3.94
N LEU A 604 -6.67 -23.35 2.72
CA LEU A 604 -5.40 -22.68 2.44
C LEU A 604 -5.60 -21.45 1.55
N ILE A 605 -5.18 -20.29 2.06
CA ILE A 605 -5.14 -19.01 1.34
C ILE A 605 -3.70 -18.66 1.01
N MET A 606 -3.47 -18.13 -0.19
CA MET A 606 -2.16 -17.69 -0.64
C MET A 606 -2.11 -16.16 -0.77
N ASP A 607 -1.02 -15.56 -0.30
CA ASP A 607 -0.70 -14.16 -0.59
C ASP A 607 -0.26 -14.01 -2.06
N VAL A 608 -0.85 -13.06 -2.77
CA VAL A 608 -0.58 -12.77 -4.19
C VAL A 608 -0.24 -11.30 -4.40
N VAL A 609 0.76 -11.04 -5.25
CA VAL A 609 1.41 -9.74 -5.38
C VAL A 609 1.39 -9.28 -6.83
N TYR A 610 0.19 -9.02 -7.37
CA TYR A 610 0.04 -8.60 -8.77
C TYR A 610 0.25 -7.10 -8.98
N ASN A 611 0.48 -6.30 -7.93
CA ASN A 611 0.58 -4.84 -7.99
C ASN A 611 1.96 -4.33 -8.49
N HIS A 612 2.98 -5.18 -8.48
CA HIS A 612 4.30 -4.88 -9.03
C HIS A 612 5.03 -6.14 -9.52
N THR A 613 6.15 -5.92 -10.19
CA THR A 613 7.17 -6.94 -10.47
C THR A 613 8.45 -6.60 -9.71
N ASN A 614 9.31 -7.58 -9.43
CA ASN A 614 10.61 -7.30 -8.82
C ASN A 614 11.48 -6.36 -9.66
N ALA A 615 11.40 -6.45 -11.00
CA ALA A 615 12.15 -5.59 -11.90
C ALA A 615 11.51 -5.48 -13.29
N SER A 616 11.79 -4.37 -13.95
CA SER A 616 11.42 -4.01 -15.32
C SER A 616 12.67 -3.74 -16.17
N GLY A 617 12.46 -3.25 -17.39
CA GLY A 617 13.50 -2.97 -18.36
C GLY A 617 14.27 -4.22 -18.77
N ILE A 618 15.58 -4.03 -19.00
CA ILE A 618 16.50 -5.11 -19.37
C ILE A 618 17.16 -5.82 -18.17
N ASN A 619 16.70 -5.59 -16.94
CA ASN A 619 17.24 -6.24 -15.73
C ASN A 619 17.17 -7.77 -15.86
N ASP A 620 18.16 -8.52 -15.35
CA ASP A 620 18.17 -9.99 -15.45
C ASP A 620 16.92 -10.66 -14.83
N LYS A 621 16.32 -10.04 -13.81
CA LYS A 621 15.07 -10.47 -13.16
C LYS A 621 13.79 -9.83 -13.73
N SER A 622 13.88 -9.10 -14.84
CA SER A 622 12.72 -8.64 -15.61
C SER A 622 12.29 -9.71 -16.63
N VAL A 623 10.99 -9.99 -16.69
CA VAL A 623 10.36 -10.91 -17.66
C VAL A 623 9.45 -10.13 -18.61
N LEU A 624 8.37 -9.58 -18.05
CA LEU A 624 7.29 -8.92 -18.80
C LEU A 624 7.78 -7.77 -19.69
N ASP A 625 8.61 -6.87 -19.13
CA ASP A 625 9.05 -5.65 -19.83
C ASP A 625 10.10 -5.93 -20.92
N LYS A 626 10.77 -7.10 -20.89
CA LYS A 626 11.62 -7.54 -22.00
C LYS A 626 10.83 -8.02 -23.21
N ILE A 627 9.58 -8.44 -23.00
CA ILE A 627 8.72 -9.02 -24.04
C ILE A 627 7.90 -7.92 -24.71
N VAL A 628 7.18 -7.12 -23.91
CA VAL A 628 6.36 -6.00 -24.39
C VAL A 628 6.71 -4.74 -23.59
N PRO A 629 7.80 -4.04 -23.96
CA PRO A 629 8.29 -2.90 -23.19
C PRO A 629 7.24 -1.79 -23.03
N GLY A 630 7.02 -1.37 -21.79
CA GLY A 630 6.10 -0.28 -21.43
C GLY A 630 4.61 -0.64 -21.47
N TYR A 631 4.26 -1.93 -21.52
CA TYR A 631 2.86 -2.39 -21.50
C TYR A 631 2.42 -2.95 -20.15
N TYR A 632 3.17 -3.89 -19.57
CA TYR A 632 2.76 -4.54 -18.32
C TYR A 632 2.96 -3.66 -17.08
N HIS A 633 3.69 -2.57 -17.22
CA HIS A 633 4.06 -1.64 -16.16
C HIS A 633 3.32 -0.32 -16.30
N ARG A 634 2.95 0.25 -15.16
CA ARG A 634 2.36 1.58 -15.15
C ARG A 634 3.45 2.62 -15.30
N LEU A 635 3.22 3.59 -16.18
CA LEU A 635 4.21 4.60 -16.54
C LEU A 635 3.78 5.99 -16.08
N ASP A 636 4.76 6.79 -15.66
CA ASP A 636 4.58 8.22 -15.46
C ASP A 636 4.21 8.87 -16.80
N ALA A 637 3.16 9.69 -16.78
CA ALA A 637 2.56 10.25 -18.00
C ALA A 637 3.51 11.18 -18.77
N ASN A 638 4.52 11.76 -18.10
CA ASN A 638 5.40 12.76 -18.71
C ASN A 638 6.76 12.19 -19.15
N THR A 639 7.24 11.16 -18.48
CA THR A 639 8.59 10.63 -18.70
C THR A 639 8.54 9.28 -19.39
N GLY A 640 7.48 8.50 -19.19
CA GLY A 640 7.44 7.08 -19.53
C GLY A 640 8.32 6.22 -18.62
N GLY A 641 8.78 6.75 -17.49
CA GLY A 641 9.44 5.95 -16.45
C GLY A 641 8.42 5.07 -15.74
N VAL A 642 8.85 3.88 -15.31
CA VAL A 642 8.00 2.97 -14.53
C VAL A 642 7.71 3.59 -13.15
N GLU A 643 6.44 3.59 -12.76
CA GLU A 643 5.98 4.05 -11.45
C GLU A 643 6.44 3.08 -10.36
N GLN A 644 6.81 3.59 -9.18
CA GLN A 644 7.37 2.78 -8.09
C GLN A 644 6.74 3.05 -6.73
N SER A 645 5.47 3.49 -6.71
CA SER A 645 4.79 3.83 -5.46
C SER A 645 4.61 2.62 -4.53
N THR A 646 4.53 1.39 -5.06
CA THR A 646 4.32 0.16 -4.29
C THR A 646 5.55 -0.25 -3.47
N CYS A 647 6.75 -0.04 -4.03
CA CYS A 647 8.11 -0.31 -3.51
C CYS A 647 9.06 -0.61 -4.68
N CYS A 648 8.52 -1.28 -5.70
CA CYS A 648 9.19 -1.87 -6.86
C CYS A 648 8.49 -1.41 -8.15
N ASP A 649 8.67 -2.12 -9.26
CA ASP A 649 8.18 -1.69 -10.56
C ASP A 649 6.69 -2.01 -10.73
N ASN A 650 5.82 -1.01 -10.56
CA ASN A 650 4.35 -1.14 -10.55
C ASN A 650 3.84 -1.77 -11.85
N THR A 651 2.92 -2.72 -11.74
CA THR A 651 2.18 -3.27 -12.88
C THR A 651 1.01 -2.37 -13.26
N ALA A 652 0.52 -2.52 -14.49
CA ALA A 652 -0.67 -1.84 -15.00
C ALA A 652 -1.77 -2.86 -15.33
N THR A 653 -2.48 -3.36 -14.33
CA THR A 653 -3.58 -4.31 -14.50
C THR A 653 -4.83 -3.70 -15.14
N GLU A 654 -4.91 -2.38 -15.25
CA GLU A 654 -5.84 -1.70 -16.13
C GLU A 654 -5.62 -2.00 -17.63
N ASN A 655 -4.43 -2.50 -18.01
CA ASN A 655 -4.16 -2.98 -19.35
C ASN A 655 -4.62 -4.44 -19.47
N LEU A 656 -5.38 -4.73 -20.52
CA LEU A 656 -6.19 -5.95 -20.60
C LEU A 656 -5.39 -7.26 -20.49
N MET A 657 -4.20 -7.35 -21.08
CA MET A 657 -3.37 -8.57 -21.00
C MET A 657 -2.63 -8.74 -19.66
N MET A 658 -2.41 -7.66 -18.90
CA MET A 658 -1.91 -7.78 -17.53
C MET A 658 -3.04 -8.23 -16.58
N GLY A 659 -4.24 -7.68 -16.75
CA GLY A 659 -5.44 -8.16 -16.04
C GLY A 659 -5.76 -9.63 -16.35
N LYS A 660 -5.66 -10.03 -17.62
CA LYS A 660 -5.76 -11.45 -18.03
C LYS A 660 -4.71 -12.33 -17.38
N LEU A 661 -3.43 -11.91 -17.38
CA LEU A 661 -2.36 -12.68 -16.74
C LEU A 661 -2.66 -12.94 -15.25
N MET A 662 -3.19 -11.93 -14.55
CA MET A 662 -3.63 -12.08 -13.16
C MET A 662 -4.75 -13.12 -13.04
N ILE A 663 -5.84 -12.99 -13.81
CA ILE A 663 -6.98 -13.92 -13.74
C ILE A 663 -6.57 -15.35 -14.12
N ASP A 664 -5.81 -15.53 -15.19
CA ASP A 664 -5.34 -16.85 -15.63
C ASP A 664 -4.41 -17.49 -14.58
N SER A 665 -3.54 -16.71 -13.94
CA SER A 665 -2.69 -17.16 -12.83
C SER A 665 -3.52 -17.63 -11.63
N LEU A 666 -4.49 -16.82 -11.17
CA LEU A 666 -5.40 -17.17 -10.08
C LEU A 666 -6.18 -18.47 -10.36
N LYS A 667 -6.66 -18.64 -11.59
CA LYS A 667 -7.37 -19.86 -12.01
C LYS A 667 -6.49 -21.09 -11.95
N VAL A 668 -5.21 -21.00 -12.32
CA VAL A 668 -4.26 -22.12 -12.17
C VAL A 668 -4.06 -22.46 -10.69
N TRP A 669 -3.87 -21.48 -9.82
CA TRP A 669 -3.74 -21.72 -8.38
C TRP A 669 -4.98 -22.39 -7.78
N ALA A 670 -6.17 -21.93 -8.15
CA ALA A 670 -7.42 -22.52 -7.69
C ALA A 670 -7.66 -23.94 -8.24
N GLN A 671 -7.47 -24.14 -9.55
CA GLN A 671 -7.79 -25.39 -10.24
C GLN A 671 -6.71 -26.47 -10.05
N GLU A 672 -5.44 -26.12 -10.26
CA GLU A 672 -4.35 -27.09 -10.33
C GLU A 672 -3.69 -27.33 -8.98
N TYR A 673 -3.80 -26.37 -8.06
CA TYR A 673 -3.19 -26.43 -6.72
C TYR A 673 -4.22 -26.46 -5.58
N ASN A 674 -5.53 -26.40 -5.88
CA ASN A 674 -6.61 -26.39 -4.88
C ASN A 674 -6.45 -25.29 -3.82
N VAL A 675 -5.90 -24.13 -4.17
CA VAL A 675 -5.87 -22.95 -3.28
C VAL A 675 -7.31 -22.47 -3.06
N ASP A 676 -7.69 -22.23 -1.81
CA ASP A 676 -9.07 -21.90 -1.40
C ASP A 676 -9.38 -20.40 -1.38
N GLY A 677 -8.38 -19.54 -1.57
CA GLY A 677 -8.57 -18.09 -1.49
C GLY A 677 -7.27 -17.32 -1.64
N PHE A 678 -7.39 -16.02 -1.81
CA PHE A 678 -6.29 -15.15 -2.17
C PHE A 678 -6.31 -13.85 -1.37
N ARG A 679 -5.17 -13.51 -0.78
CA ARG A 679 -4.92 -12.18 -0.20
C ARG A 679 -4.18 -11.35 -1.23
N PHE A 680 -4.75 -10.22 -1.63
CA PHE A 680 -4.15 -9.30 -2.59
C PHE A 680 -3.32 -8.23 -1.85
N ASP A 681 -2.01 -8.31 -2.05
CA ASP A 681 -1.07 -7.27 -1.64
C ASP A 681 -1.36 -5.96 -2.38
N LEU A 682 -1.35 -4.84 -1.64
CA LEU A 682 -1.65 -3.49 -2.14
C LEU A 682 -2.80 -3.46 -3.17
N MET A 683 -3.92 -4.08 -2.83
CA MET A 683 -5.10 -4.21 -3.70
C MET A 683 -5.62 -2.86 -4.22
N GLY A 684 -5.41 -1.75 -3.51
CA GLY A 684 -5.74 -0.40 -3.97
C GLY A 684 -5.05 0.05 -5.27
N HIS A 685 -4.03 -0.66 -5.74
CA HIS A 685 -3.36 -0.45 -7.03
C HIS A 685 -3.99 -1.23 -8.19
N GLN A 686 -5.09 -1.93 -7.92
CA GLN A 686 -5.88 -2.71 -8.88
C GLN A 686 -7.20 -1.99 -9.21
N PRO A 687 -7.71 -2.09 -10.46
CA PRO A 687 -9.06 -1.66 -10.78
C PRO A 687 -10.11 -2.49 -10.03
N LYS A 688 -11.12 -1.84 -9.44
CA LYS A 688 -12.23 -2.48 -8.74
C LYS A 688 -12.94 -3.53 -9.61
N ASP A 689 -13.29 -3.17 -10.84
CA ASP A 689 -14.08 -4.04 -11.72
C ASP A 689 -13.33 -5.33 -12.08
N LEU A 690 -12.00 -5.25 -12.26
CA LEU A 690 -11.13 -6.40 -12.49
C LEU A 690 -11.10 -7.33 -11.27
N MET A 691 -11.08 -6.78 -10.05
CA MET A 691 -11.10 -7.59 -8.83
C MET A 691 -12.42 -8.37 -8.67
N VAL A 692 -13.54 -7.73 -9.00
CA VAL A 692 -14.86 -8.38 -9.01
C VAL A 692 -14.92 -9.48 -10.08
N GLU A 693 -14.48 -9.18 -11.31
CA GLU A 693 -14.39 -10.17 -12.38
C GLU A 693 -13.52 -11.37 -11.99
N ALA A 694 -12.34 -11.12 -11.42
CA ALA A 694 -11.43 -12.16 -10.99
C ALA A 694 -12.07 -13.09 -9.94
N LEU A 695 -12.80 -12.53 -8.96
CA LEU A 695 -13.53 -13.34 -7.99
C LEU A 695 -14.62 -14.18 -8.66
N GLU A 696 -15.38 -13.60 -9.59
CA GLU A 696 -16.41 -14.31 -10.34
C GLU A 696 -15.83 -15.49 -11.15
N GLU A 697 -14.71 -15.28 -11.86
CA GLU A 697 -14.05 -16.32 -12.64
C GLU A 697 -13.49 -17.45 -11.76
N VAL A 698 -12.87 -17.12 -10.63
CA VAL A 698 -12.34 -18.13 -9.71
C VAL A 698 -13.46 -18.88 -8.98
N ARG A 699 -14.56 -18.21 -8.60
CA ARG A 699 -15.72 -18.86 -7.98
C ARG A 699 -16.46 -19.83 -8.91
N LYS A 700 -16.22 -19.79 -10.23
CA LYS A 700 -16.66 -20.84 -11.17
C LYS A 700 -15.90 -22.16 -10.98
N ILE A 701 -14.68 -22.11 -10.45
CA ILE A 701 -13.85 -23.28 -10.11
C ILE A 701 -14.20 -23.77 -8.71
N ASP A 702 -14.23 -22.87 -7.73
CA ASP A 702 -14.63 -23.15 -6.35
C ASP A 702 -15.49 -22.02 -5.78
N SER A 703 -16.78 -22.29 -5.59
CA SER A 703 -17.73 -21.28 -5.09
C SER A 703 -17.43 -20.78 -3.68
N GLY A 704 -16.64 -21.54 -2.91
CA GLY A 704 -16.21 -21.16 -1.56
C GLY A 704 -14.89 -20.39 -1.52
N THR A 705 -14.43 -19.82 -2.64
CA THR A 705 -13.21 -19.01 -2.68
C THR A 705 -13.42 -17.64 -2.02
N LEU A 706 -12.54 -17.31 -1.07
CA LEU A 706 -12.46 -16.00 -0.41
C LEU A 706 -11.40 -15.11 -1.07
N PHE A 707 -11.77 -13.88 -1.43
CA PHE A 707 -10.83 -12.82 -1.80
C PHE A 707 -10.82 -11.74 -0.71
N TYR A 708 -9.63 -11.27 -0.36
CA TYR A 708 -9.48 -10.05 0.44
C TYR A 708 -8.14 -9.38 0.16
N GLY A 709 -7.94 -8.13 0.60
CA GLY A 709 -6.68 -7.45 0.34
C GLY A 709 -6.47 -6.13 1.06
N GLU A 710 -5.40 -5.47 0.67
CA GLU A 710 -4.99 -4.15 1.19
C GLU A 710 -5.55 -3.00 0.35
N GLY A 711 -6.76 -2.57 0.68
CA GLY A 711 -7.46 -1.49 -0.02
C GLY A 711 -6.98 -0.08 0.35
N TRP A 712 -5.67 0.16 0.42
CA TRP A 712 -5.09 1.46 0.77
C TRP A 712 -5.13 2.44 -0.41
N ASP A 713 -5.31 3.74 -0.13
CA ASP A 713 -5.37 4.80 -1.15
C ASP A 713 -4.08 5.65 -1.16
N PHE A 714 -3.18 5.39 -2.11
CA PHE A 714 -1.92 6.14 -2.29
C PHE A 714 -1.29 5.93 -3.67
N GLY A 715 -0.22 6.68 -3.97
CA GLY A 715 0.53 6.56 -5.22
C GLY A 715 -0.13 7.28 -6.40
N GLU A 716 0.24 6.89 -7.60
CA GLU A 716 -0.22 7.44 -8.89
C GLU A 716 -1.68 7.11 -9.23
N VAL A 717 -2.27 6.15 -8.53
CA VAL A 717 -3.66 5.72 -8.70
C VAL A 717 -4.62 6.43 -7.75
N ALA A 718 -4.09 7.12 -6.73
CA ALA A 718 -4.85 7.63 -5.60
C ALA A 718 -6.04 8.50 -6.00
N GLN A 719 -7.08 8.50 -5.17
CA GLN A 719 -8.33 9.23 -5.43
C GLN A 719 -8.94 8.88 -6.79
N ASN A 720 -8.84 7.61 -7.19
CA ASN A 720 -9.32 7.10 -8.47
C ASN A 720 -8.73 7.83 -9.69
N ALA A 721 -7.51 8.35 -9.60
CA ALA A 721 -6.91 9.22 -10.63
C ALA A 721 -6.80 8.53 -12.00
N ARG A 722 -6.60 7.21 -12.02
CA ARG A 722 -6.44 6.42 -13.25
C ARG A 722 -7.65 5.53 -13.56
N PHE A 723 -8.28 4.98 -12.54
CA PHE A 723 -9.45 4.10 -12.59
C PHE A 723 -10.11 4.08 -11.20
N THR A 724 -11.33 3.56 -11.07
CA THR A 724 -11.89 3.27 -9.75
C THR A 724 -11.06 2.17 -9.08
N GLN A 725 -10.35 2.53 -8.01
CA GLN A 725 -9.45 1.65 -7.29
C GLN A 725 -10.22 0.64 -6.45
N ALA A 726 -9.61 -0.52 -6.19
CA ALA A 726 -10.09 -1.48 -5.20
C ALA A 726 -9.70 -1.07 -3.75
N THR A 727 -10.12 0.12 -3.30
CA THR A 727 -9.90 0.63 -1.93
C THR A 727 -10.95 0.12 -0.94
N GLN A 728 -10.71 0.30 0.35
CA GLN A 728 -11.67 -0.07 1.42
C GLN A 728 -13.10 0.44 1.17
N ILE A 729 -13.23 1.72 0.78
CA ILE A 729 -14.54 2.34 0.56
C ILE A 729 -15.15 1.86 -0.76
N GLU A 730 -14.35 1.78 -1.82
CA GLU A 730 -14.84 1.38 -3.13
C GLU A 730 -15.23 -0.10 -3.19
N MET A 731 -14.59 -0.96 -2.40
CA MET A 731 -14.89 -2.41 -2.34
C MET A 731 -16.10 -2.76 -1.47
N ALA A 732 -16.68 -1.79 -0.74
CA ALA A 732 -17.87 -2.04 0.06
C ALA A 732 -19.05 -2.53 -0.81
N GLY A 733 -19.68 -3.64 -0.42
CA GLY A 733 -20.77 -4.28 -1.15
C GLY A 733 -20.34 -5.21 -2.30
N THR A 734 -19.04 -5.53 -2.40
CA THR A 734 -18.51 -6.44 -3.44
C THR A 734 -18.27 -7.86 -2.93
N GLU A 735 -18.45 -8.11 -1.63
CA GLU A 735 -18.08 -9.36 -0.94
C GLU A 735 -16.56 -9.65 -0.89
N ILE A 736 -15.71 -8.76 -1.39
CA ILE A 736 -14.26 -8.84 -1.27
C ILE A 736 -13.81 -8.14 0.01
N GLY A 737 -13.10 -8.84 0.88
CA GLY A 737 -12.64 -8.31 2.15
C GLY A 737 -11.52 -7.28 2.02
N THR A 738 -11.45 -6.35 2.97
CA THR A 738 -10.30 -5.47 3.15
C THR A 738 -9.82 -5.47 4.60
N PHE A 739 -8.50 -5.37 4.78
CA PHE A 739 -7.93 -5.14 6.11
C PHE A 739 -8.50 -3.85 6.73
N SER A 740 -9.00 -3.95 7.96
CA SER A 740 -9.41 -2.77 8.74
C SER A 740 -8.29 -2.35 9.69
N ASP A 741 -7.69 -1.21 9.37
CA ASP A 741 -6.72 -0.48 10.16
C ASP A 741 -7.34 0.30 11.33
N ARG A 742 -8.66 0.54 11.32
CA ARG A 742 -9.38 1.29 12.35
C ARG A 742 -9.31 0.60 13.72
N LEU A 743 -9.77 -0.66 13.78
CA LEU A 743 -9.70 -1.47 15.01
C LEU A 743 -8.25 -1.73 15.39
N ARG A 744 -7.39 -2.06 14.41
CA ARG A 744 -5.96 -2.28 14.61
C ARG A 744 -5.32 -1.15 15.41
N ASP A 745 -5.50 0.09 14.96
CA ASP A 745 -4.88 1.28 15.58
C ASP A 745 -5.58 1.68 16.87
N GLY A 746 -6.90 1.49 17.00
CA GLY A 746 -7.61 1.67 18.26
C GLY A 746 -7.10 0.73 19.37
N VAL A 747 -6.81 -0.53 19.03
CA VAL A 747 -6.33 -1.55 19.99
C VAL A 747 -4.85 -1.39 20.29
N ARG A 748 -3.99 -1.33 19.26
CA ARG A 748 -2.53 -1.24 19.40
C ARG A 748 -2.09 0.14 19.87
N GLY A 749 -2.78 1.19 19.43
CA GLY A 749 -2.45 2.59 19.67
C GLY A 749 -1.44 3.14 18.67
N GLY A 750 -1.72 4.33 18.16
CA GLY A 750 -0.84 5.04 17.24
C GLY A 750 -0.99 4.56 15.80
N SER A 751 0.10 4.63 15.03
CA SER A 751 0.12 4.25 13.62
C SER A 751 1.42 3.50 13.25
N PRO A 752 1.46 2.81 12.09
CA PRO A 752 2.70 2.26 11.51
C PRO A 752 3.85 3.27 11.31
N PHE A 753 3.51 4.55 11.24
CA PHE A 753 4.45 5.65 10.98
C PHE A 753 5.03 6.27 12.25
N ASP A 754 4.61 5.81 13.43
CA ASP A 754 5.18 6.25 14.69
C ASP A 754 6.65 5.84 14.83
N ASP A 755 7.44 6.66 15.52
CA ASP A 755 8.87 6.42 15.75
C ASP A 755 9.30 6.75 17.19
N GLY A 756 10.51 6.31 17.53
CA GLY A 756 11.16 6.44 18.83
C GLY A 756 11.99 7.72 18.99
N THR A 757 11.95 8.64 18.03
CA THR A 757 12.68 9.91 18.08
C THR A 757 12.05 10.80 19.15
N LEU A 758 12.90 11.38 20.00
CA LEU A 758 12.45 12.30 21.03
C LEU A 758 12.00 13.62 20.40
N ASN A 759 10.72 13.96 20.55
CA ASN A 759 10.19 15.25 20.19
C ASN A 759 10.66 16.31 21.20
N PRO A 760 11.48 17.30 20.81
CA PRO A 760 11.99 18.30 21.74
C PRO A 760 10.93 19.28 22.24
N ALA A 761 9.77 19.37 21.58
CA ALA A 761 8.71 20.31 21.95
C ALA A 761 7.94 19.87 23.20
N ASP A 762 7.70 18.56 23.35
CA ASP A 762 6.93 18.00 24.46
C ASP A 762 7.67 16.89 25.23
N ASN A 763 8.91 16.56 24.84
CA ASN A 763 9.75 15.54 25.43
C ASN A 763 9.10 14.14 25.41
N THR A 764 8.33 13.84 24.36
CA THR A 764 7.70 12.54 24.15
C THR A 764 8.23 11.84 22.89
N ARG A 765 7.89 10.57 22.71
CA ARG A 765 8.19 9.76 21.51
C ARG A 765 6.88 9.16 21.03
N SER A 766 6.51 9.34 19.76
CA SER A 766 5.17 8.97 19.26
C SER A 766 4.86 7.49 19.49
N ILE A 767 5.78 6.59 19.16
CA ILE A 767 5.56 5.14 19.28
C ILE A 767 5.29 4.69 20.73
N ARG A 768 5.86 5.39 21.72
CA ARG A 768 5.60 5.13 23.15
C ARG A 768 4.38 5.90 23.67
N LYS A 769 4.22 7.16 23.28
CA LYS A 769 3.13 8.05 23.73
C LYS A 769 1.76 7.50 23.33
N ASN A 770 1.64 7.00 22.10
CA ASN A 770 0.34 6.60 21.55
C ASN A 770 -0.09 5.22 22.08
N GLN A 771 -0.47 5.12 23.36
CA GLN A 771 -1.02 3.88 23.94
C GLN A 771 -2.43 3.61 23.36
N GLY A 772 -2.70 2.34 23.07
CA GLY A 772 -3.99 1.85 22.60
C GLY A 772 -4.78 1.17 23.72
N PHE A 773 -5.99 0.73 23.39
CA PHE A 773 -6.89 0.07 24.36
C PHE A 773 -6.22 -1.09 25.10
N ALA A 774 -5.43 -1.92 24.41
CA ALA A 774 -4.84 -3.11 25.01
C ALA A 774 -3.67 -2.83 25.96
N ASN A 775 -2.95 -1.71 25.78
CA ASN A 775 -1.72 -1.42 26.52
C ASN A 775 -1.83 -0.17 27.43
N ALA A 776 -3.04 0.36 27.62
CA ALA A 776 -3.35 1.55 28.41
C ALA A 776 -3.93 1.27 29.82
N ALA A 777 -3.87 0.02 30.31
CA ALA A 777 -4.28 -0.31 31.68
C ALA A 777 -3.54 0.51 32.75
N TYR A 778 -2.30 0.88 32.41
CA TYR A 778 -1.42 1.78 33.15
C TYR A 778 -0.91 2.84 32.17
N LEU A 779 -0.95 4.11 32.57
CA LEU A 779 -0.35 5.19 31.78
C LEU A 779 1.16 5.13 31.90
N ASN A 780 1.86 5.25 30.77
CA ASN A 780 3.31 5.34 30.74
C ASN A 780 3.81 6.77 30.98
N ASP A 781 5.14 6.92 31.04
CA ASP A 781 5.85 8.17 31.31
C ASP A 781 5.67 9.27 30.24
N ASN A 782 5.20 8.94 29.03
CA ASN A 782 4.92 9.91 27.96
C ASN A 782 3.45 10.40 27.95
N ASN A 783 2.58 9.86 28.81
CA ASN A 783 1.17 10.25 28.91
C ASN A 783 0.89 11.02 30.22
N SER A 784 1.36 12.27 30.27
CA SER A 784 1.19 13.16 31.43
C SER A 784 -0.07 14.04 31.39
N ASP A 785 -0.69 14.22 30.21
CA ASP A 785 -1.98 14.89 30.05
C ASP A 785 -3.12 13.86 30.06
N GLU A 786 -3.66 13.61 31.23
CA GLU A 786 -4.72 12.61 31.44
C GLU A 786 -6.02 12.95 30.72
N ALA A 787 -6.33 14.24 30.53
CA ALA A 787 -7.55 14.66 29.84
C ALA A 787 -7.44 14.41 28.33
N ALA A 788 -6.36 14.90 27.70
CA ALA A 788 -6.11 14.65 26.28
C ALA A 788 -5.98 13.15 25.97
N PHE A 789 -5.34 12.39 26.86
CA PHE A 789 -5.26 10.94 26.74
C PHE A 789 -6.63 10.27 26.89
N ARG A 790 -7.48 10.75 27.81
CA ARG A 790 -8.83 10.20 27.99
C ARG A 790 -9.62 10.35 26.68
N ASP A 791 -9.63 11.53 26.08
CA ASP A 791 -10.42 11.79 24.87
C ASP A 791 -9.98 10.87 23.72
N SER A 792 -8.67 10.74 23.47
CA SER A 792 -8.16 9.83 22.44
C SER A 792 -8.42 8.36 22.77
N ALA A 793 -8.29 7.95 24.04
CA ALA A 793 -8.58 6.58 24.46
C ALA A 793 -10.06 6.23 24.32
N LEU A 794 -10.98 7.17 24.59
CA LEU A 794 -12.42 6.94 24.41
C LEU A 794 -12.79 6.89 22.93
N HIS A 795 -12.19 7.75 22.09
CA HIS A 795 -12.37 7.67 20.64
C HIS A 795 -11.87 6.33 20.08
N ASN A 796 -10.71 5.84 20.54
CA ASN A 796 -10.22 4.51 20.17
C ASN A 796 -11.22 3.40 20.56
N GLN A 797 -11.93 3.53 21.68
CA GLN A 797 -12.99 2.57 22.03
C GLN A 797 -14.18 2.62 21.07
N ASP A 798 -14.52 3.78 20.51
CA ASP A 798 -15.56 3.88 19.47
C ASP A 798 -15.13 3.15 18.20
N LEU A 799 -13.87 3.31 17.77
CA LEU A 799 -13.31 2.57 16.63
C LEU A 799 -13.32 1.05 16.87
N ILE A 800 -12.97 0.60 18.08
CA ILE A 800 -12.97 -0.83 18.42
C ILE A 800 -14.39 -1.39 18.42
N ARG A 801 -15.36 -0.69 19.02
CA ARG A 801 -16.78 -1.11 18.99
C ARG A 801 -17.28 -1.24 17.56
N LEU A 802 -16.96 -0.26 16.72
CA LEU A 802 -17.36 -0.27 15.33
C LEU A 802 -16.73 -1.45 14.57
N GLY A 803 -15.42 -1.69 14.74
CA GLY A 803 -14.75 -2.86 14.17
C GLY A 803 -15.32 -4.19 14.68
N MET A 804 -15.64 -4.27 15.97
CA MET A 804 -16.32 -5.43 16.58
C MET A 804 -17.75 -5.63 16.05
N ALA A 805 -18.41 -4.60 15.53
CA ALA A 805 -19.68 -4.68 14.82
C ALA A 805 -19.51 -4.82 13.29
N GLY A 806 -18.39 -5.38 12.82
CA GLY A 806 -18.16 -5.64 11.40
C GLY A 806 -17.69 -4.43 10.60
N ASN A 807 -17.33 -3.33 11.27
CA ASN A 807 -16.91 -2.05 10.68
C ASN A 807 -17.90 -1.45 9.66
N LEU A 808 -19.19 -1.72 9.87
CA LEU A 808 -20.28 -1.40 8.97
C LEU A 808 -20.51 0.12 8.87
N ALA A 809 -20.67 0.62 7.65
CA ALA A 809 -20.93 2.04 7.38
C ALA A 809 -22.21 2.54 8.08
N ASP A 810 -23.25 1.71 8.10
CA ASP A 810 -24.59 2.07 8.61
C ASP A 810 -24.90 1.47 10.00
N TYR A 811 -23.91 0.94 10.73
CA TYR A 811 -24.12 0.53 12.13
C TYR A 811 -24.27 1.74 13.04
N LEU A 812 -25.23 1.70 13.96
CA LEU A 812 -25.52 2.77 14.90
C LEU A 812 -24.84 2.57 16.24
N LEU A 813 -24.03 3.55 16.64
CA LEU A 813 -23.42 3.60 17.96
C LEU A 813 -23.62 4.96 18.63
N ILE A 814 -23.58 4.95 19.96
CA ILE A 814 -23.41 6.15 20.76
C ILE A 814 -21.91 6.33 20.95
N ASP A 815 -21.36 7.43 20.47
CA ASP A 815 -19.93 7.71 20.57
C ASP A 815 -19.51 8.19 21.97
N SER A 816 -18.23 8.47 22.13
CA SER A 816 -17.64 9.00 23.35
C SER A 816 -18.11 10.40 23.77
N ASN A 817 -18.88 11.10 22.95
CA ASN A 817 -19.45 12.42 23.22
C ASN A 817 -20.97 12.38 23.50
N ASP A 818 -21.56 11.19 23.67
CA ASP A 818 -23.01 10.96 23.77
C ASP A 818 -23.77 11.25 22.44
N GLU A 819 -23.08 11.27 21.30
CA GLU A 819 -23.71 11.49 20.00
C GLU A 819 -24.07 10.15 19.34
N LEU A 820 -25.31 10.04 18.85
CA LEU A 820 -25.74 8.90 18.03
C LEU A 820 -25.20 9.08 16.61
N LYS A 821 -24.38 8.13 16.15
CA LYS A 821 -23.69 8.17 14.85
C LYS A 821 -23.83 6.87 14.08
N TYR A 822 -23.90 6.99 12.76
CA TYR A 822 -23.56 5.88 11.86
C TYR A 822 -22.06 5.64 11.87
N GLY A 823 -21.63 4.40 11.62
CA GLY A 823 -20.21 4.03 11.52
C GLY A 823 -19.41 4.93 10.57
N LYS A 824 -19.99 5.30 9.42
CA LYS A 824 -19.39 6.22 8.44
C LYS A 824 -19.19 7.66 8.92
N GLN A 825 -19.87 8.05 10.01
CA GLN A 825 -19.75 9.38 10.63
C GLN A 825 -18.73 9.41 11.77
N VAL A 826 -18.20 8.24 12.18
CA VAL A 826 -17.07 8.17 13.11
C VAL A 826 -15.80 8.46 12.32
N ASP A 827 -15.02 9.43 12.78
CA ASP A 827 -13.77 9.81 12.15
C ASP A 827 -12.67 8.76 12.39
N TYR A 828 -11.83 8.57 11.38
CA TYR A 828 -10.54 7.93 11.52
C TYR A 828 -9.55 8.67 10.62
N ASN A 829 -8.76 9.57 11.22
CA ASN A 829 -7.74 10.36 10.54
C ASN A 829 -8.29 11.16 9.32
N GLY A 830 -9.53 11.66 9.41
CA GLY A 830 -10.21 12.40 8.33
C GLY A 830 -10.98 11.53 7.34
N ALA A 831 -10.96 10.19 7.50
CA ALA A 831 -11.74 9.26 6.68
C ALA A 831 -12.89 8.63 7.50
N PRO A 832 -13.94 8.11 6.85
CA PRO A 832 -14.96 7.30 7.51
C PRO A 832 -14.33 6.06 8.18
N ALA A 833 -14.61 5.87 9.47
CA ALA A 833 -14.15 4.69 10.19
C ALA A 833 -14.92 3.44 9.71
N GLY A 834 -16.25 3.51 9.70
CA GLY A 834 -17.11 2.45 9.15
C GLY A 834 -17.29 2.61 7.65
N TYR A 835 -17.02 1.54 6.90
CA TYR A 835 -17.07 1.57 5.44
C TYR A 835 -17.70 0.32 4.81
N THR A 836 -17.79 -0.81 5.53
CA THR A 836 -18.27 -2.07 4.94
C THR A 836 -19.79 -2.10 4.80
N MET A 837 -20.28 -2.92 3.87
CA MET A 837 -21.71 -3.23 3.71
C MET A 837 -22.05 -4.63 4.24
N HIS A 838 -21.06 -5.52 4.31
CA HIS A 838 -21.17 -6.84 4.92
C HIS A 838 -20.08 -7.04 5.98
N PRO A 839 -20.36 -7.77 7.09
CA PRO A 839 -19.34 -8.03 8.11
C PRO A 839 -18.17 -8.87 7.57
N SER A 840 -18.40 -9.71 6.56
CA SER A 840 -17.34 -10.47 5.87
C SER A 840 -16.33 -9.59 5.13
N GLU A 841 -16.68 -8.35 4.81
CA GLU A 841 -15.76 -7.42 4.15
C GLU A 841 -14.71 -6.83 5.12
N ASN A 842 -14.90 -7.01 6.43
CA ASN A 842 -14.01 -6.50 7.47
C ASN A 842 -13.01 -7.57 7.92
N ILE A 843 -11.79 -7.54 7.39
CA ILE A 843 -10.68 -8.37 7.90
C ILE A 843 -10.05 -7.66 9.10
N SER A 844 -10.40 -8.12 10.30
CA SER A 844 -9.99 -7.50 11.57
C SER A 844 -8.70 -8.11 12.10
N TYR A 845 -7.76 -7.26 12.53
CA TYR A 845 -6.44 -7.71 13.02
C TYR A 845 -5.80 -6.71 13.97
N VAL A 846 -4.84 -7.20 14.76
CA VAL A 846 -4.01 -6.38 15.69
C VAL A 846 -2.52 -6.72 15.59
N SER A 847 -2.16 -7.61 14.65
CA SER A 847 -0.80 -8.07 14.38
C SER A 847 -0.79 -8.70 13.00
N LYS A 848 0.24 -8.45 12.21
CA LYS A 848 0.49 -9.01 10.88
C LYS A 848 2.01 -9.18 10.72
N HIS A 849 2.47 -9.76 9.61
CA HIS A 849 3.88 -9.94 9.30
C HIS A 849 4.64 -8.60 9.25
N ASP A 850 4.01 -7.55 8.70
CA ASP A 850 4.50 -6.18 8.61
C ASP A 850 4.28 -5.42 9.93
N ASN A 851 5.13 -4.42 10.15
CA ASN A 851 5.20 -3.65 11.39
C ASN A 851 5.58 -4.50 12.62
N GLN A 852 5.64 -3.88 13.80
CA GLN A 852 6.00 -4.59 15.02
C GLN A 852 4.97 -5.67 15.37
N THR A 853 5.45 -6.81 15.87
CA THR A 853 4.60 -7.82 16.50
C THR A 853 3.77 -7.23 17.63
N LEU A 854 2.67 -7.89 18.00
CA LEU A 854 1.83 -7.43 19.12
C LEU A 854 2.60 -7.37 20.46
N TRP A 855 3.51 -8.32 20.71
CA TRP A 855 4.34 -8.30 21.91
C TRP A 855 5.28 -7.09 21.92
N ASP A 856 5.97 -6.83 20.81
CA ASP A 856 6.90 -5.71 20.68
C ASP A 856 6.17 -4.36 20.75
N ASN A 857 4.97 -4.26 20.15
CA ASN A 857 4.10 -3.11 20.27
C ASN A 857 3.70 -2.83 21.73
N ASN A 858 3.30 -3.87 22.47
CA ASN A 858 3.03 -3.77 23.90
C ASN A 858 4.28 -3.35 24.68
N ALA A 859 5.46 -3.85 24.33
CA ALA A 859 6.71 -3.49 24.99
C ALA A 859 7.09 -2.01 24.77
N TYR A 860 6.83 -1.44 23.58
CA TYR A 860 7.01 -0.01 23.33
C TYR A 860 6.10 0.87 24.19
N LYS A 861 4.85 0.44 24.38
CA LYS A 861 3.76 1.30 24.87
C LYS A 861 3.44 1.10 26.35
N ALA A 862 3.68 -0.08 26.91
CA ALA A 862 3.42 -0.33 28.32
C ALA A 862 4.32 0.52 29.23
N ASP A 863 3.79 0.85 30.42
CA ASP A 863 4.59 1.42 31.49
C ASP A 863 5.69 0.42 31.93
N TYR A 864 6.84 0.94 32.36
CA TYR A 864 7.98 0.10 32.74
C TYR A 864 7.70 -0.82 33.94
N ALA A 865 6.72 -0.49 34.78
CA ALA A 865 6.35 -1.30 35.93
C ALA A 865 5.43 -2.49 35.60
N VAL A 866 4.90 -2.56 34.38
CA VAL A 866 3.99 -3.64 33.95
C VAL A 866 4.76 -4.96 33.85
N THR A 867 4.27 -5.99 34.52
CA THR A 867 4.90 -7.32 34.53
C THR A 867 4.69 -8.07 33.20
N ASN A 868 5.51 -9.10 32.92
CA ASN A 868 5.33 -9.93 31.73
C ASN A 868 4.01 -10.70 31.74
N ALA A 869 3.54 -11.16 32.91
CA ALA A 869 2.23 -11.77 33.08
C ALA A 869 1.09 -10.79 32.72
N GLU A 870 1.18 -9.53 33.14
CA GLU A 870 0.20 -8.49 32.75
C GLU A 870 0.29 -8.17 31.26
N LYS A 871 1.49 -8.04 30.67
CA LYS A 871 1.67 -7.85 29.23
C LYS A 871 1.13 -9.03 28.41
N ALA A 872 1.30 -10.27 28.87
CA ALA A 872 0.70 -11.44 28.25
C ALA A 872 -0.83 -11.38 28.28
N ARG A 873 -1.44 -10.86 29.35
CA ARG A 873 -2.88 -10.60 29.39
C ARG A 873 -3.32 -9.45 28.49
N MET A 874 -2.54 -8.36 28.42
CA MET A 874 -2.78 -7.27 27.46
C MET A 874 -2.82 -7.80 26.02
N GLN A 875 -1.95 -8.76 25.70
CA GLN A 875 -1.95 -9.45 24.40
C GLN A 875 -3.24 -10.25 24.15
N THR A 876 -3.69 -11.06 25.11
CA THR A 876 -4.96 -11.79 25.02
C THR A 876 -6.17 -10.84 24.92
N VAL A 877 -6.16 -9.74 25.67
CA VAL A 877 -7.19 -8.69 25.61
C VAL A 877 -7.21 -8.00 24.24
N ALA A 878 -6.06 -7.76 23.63
CA ALA A 878 -6.00 -7.25 22.26
C ALA A 878 -6.63 -8.23 21.28
N LEU A 879 -6.23 -9.51 21.33
CA LEU A 879 -6.73 -10.55 20.44
C LEU A 879 -8.23 -10.81 20.61
N SER A 880 -8.80 -10.63 21.81
CA SER A 880 -10.23 -10.86 22.04
C SER A 880 -11.12 -9.85 21.33
N THR A 881 -10.65 -8.62 21.10
CA THR A 881 -11.39 -7.61 20.29
C THR A 881 -11.58 -8.08 18.84
N VAL A 882 -10.61 -8.82 18.30
CA VAL A 882 -10.66 -9.40 16.96
C VAL A 882 -11.47 -10.69 16.96
N MET A 883 -11.15 -11.62 17.87
CA MET A 883 -11.78 -12.95 17.90
C MET A 883 -13.28 -12.91 18.23
N LEU A 884 -13.72 -11.97 19.05
CA LEU A 884 -15.12 -11.87 19.47
C LEU A 884 -15.89 -10.77 18.73
N GLY A 885 -15.28 -10.09 17.75
CA GLY A 885 -15.95 -9.17 16.85
C GLY A 885 -16.63 -9.88 15.68
N GLN A 886 -17.53 -9.20 14.97
CA GLN A 886 -18.32 -9.80 13.88
C GLN A 886 -17.53 -10.00 12.59
N GLY A 887 -16.47 -9.23 12.33
CA GLY A 887 -15.64 -9.38 11.12
C GLY A 887 -14.86 -10.69 11.06
N ILE A 888 -14.17 -10.93 9.93
CA ILE A 888 -13.28 -12.10 9.76
C ILE A 888 -11.99 -11.87 10.57
N PRO A 889 -11.67 -12.72 11.56
CA PRO A 889 -10.45 -12.58 12.35
C PRO A 889 -9.21 -12.93 11.53
N PHE A 890 -8.18 -12.11 11.66
CA PHE A 890 -6.87 -12.35 11.07
C PHE A 890 -5.78 -12.31 12.14
N ILE A 891 -5.01 -13.38 12.23
CA ILE A 891 -4.05 -13.65 13.30
C ILE A 891 -2.67 -13.90 12.69
N HIS A 892 -1.69 -13.10 13.08
CA HIS A 892 -0.29 -13.33 12.74
C HIS A 892 0.26 -14.52 13.53
N MET A 893 0.92 -15.46 12.84
CA MET A 893 1.50 -16.65 13.44
C MET A 893 2.40 -16.34 14.64
N GLY A 894 2.12 -17.01 15.75
CA GLY A 894 2.83 -16.84 17.02
C GLY A 894 2.28 -15.72 17.90
N SER A 895 1.22 -15.01 17.51
CA SER A 895 0.56 -14.02 18.40
C SER A 895 0.05 -14.67 19.70
N GLU A 896 -0.42 -15.92 19.63
CA GLU A 896 -0.80 -16.77 20.75
C GLU A 896 0.40 -17.29 21.55
N LEU A 897 1.62 -17.20 21.00
CA LEU A 897 2.89 -17.56 21.63
C LEU A 897 3.69 -16.33 22.09
N LEU A 898 3.06 -15.15 22.13
CA LEU A 898 3.71 -13.89 22.50
C LEU A 898 4.88 -13.52 21.58
N ARG A 899 4.85 -13.93 20.30
CA ARG A 899 5.95 -13.76 19.34
C ARG A 899 6.50 -12.34 19.34
N SER A 900 7.82 -12.26 19.41
CA SER A 900 8.65 -11.07 19.25
C SER A 900 9.52 -11.19 18.01
N LYS A 901 9.84 -10.06 17.39
CA LYS A 901 10.90 -9.93 16.39
C LYS A 901 12.03 -9.03 16.90
N SER A 902 12.21 -8.99 18.22
CA SER A 902 13.19 -8.15 18.93
C SER A 902 13.03 -6.67 18.58
N MET A 903 11.78 -6.19 18.59
CA MET A 903 11.39 -4.81 18.27
C MET A 903 11.51 -4.42 16.79
N GLN A 904 11.84 -5.36 15.89
CA GLN A 904 11.91 -5.09 14.45
C GLN A 904 10.54 -4.68 13.91
N ARG A 905 10.49 -3.53 13.21
CA ARG A 905 9.28 -3.07 12.51
C ARG A 905 9.11 -3.76 11.17
N ASP A 906 10.16 -3.85 10.37
CA ASP A 906 10.10 -4.38 9.02
C ASP A 906 11.11 -5.51 8.86
N SER A 907 10.65 -6.76 8.90
CA SER A 907 11.51 -7.95 9.04
C SER A 907 11.60 -8.82 7.78
N TYR A 908 11.21 -8.26 6.62
CA TYR A 908 11.14 -8.97 5.34
C TYR A 908 12.44 -9.69 4.96
N ASP A 909 13.57 -9.07 5.31
CA ASP A 909 14.92 -9.52 4.98
C ASP A 909 15.81 -9.45 6.24
N SER A 910 15.26 -9.90 7.37
CA SER A 910 15.95 -9.98 8.68
C SER A 910 16.36 -11.41 9.06
N GLY A 911 16.19 -12.37 8.16
CA GLY A 911 16.59 -13.76 8.34
C GLY A 911 15.84 -14.52 9.42
N ASP A 912 16.24 -15.77 9.62
CA ASP A 912 15.63 -16.67 10.61
C ASP A 912 15.81 -16.19 12.05
N TRP A 913 16.92 -15.48 12.34
CA TRP A 913 17.25 -15.05 13.70
C TRP A 913 16.19 -14.13 14.31
N PHE A 914 15.77 -13.11 13.58
CA PHE A 914 14.75 -12.16 14.05
C PHE A 914 13.32 -12.66 13.84
N ASN A 915 13.08 -13.57 12.88
CA ASN A 915 11.74 -14.06 12.56
C ASN A 915 11.36 -15.38 13.26
N ARG A 916 12.28 -15.99 14.02
CA ARG A 916 12.09 -17.27 14.71
C ARG A 916 10.79 -17.38 15.51
N VAL A 917 10.15 -18.54 15.38
CA VAL A 917 9.04 -19.00 16.24
C VAL A 917 9.42 -20.32 16.90
N ARG A 918 9.16 -20.46 18.21
CA ARG A 918 9.40 -21.69 18.98
C ARG A 918 8.05 -22.28 19.43
N PHE A 919 7.54 -23.26 18.68
CA PHE A 919 6.24 -23.87 18.93
C PHE A 919 6.18 -24.74 20.20
N ASP A 920 7.33 -25.10 20.77
CA ASP A 920 7.41 -25.75 22.08
C ASP A 920 7.22 -24.78 23.26
N GLY A 921 7.17 -23.46 23.00
CA GLY A 921 6.99 -22.41 23.98
C GLY A 921 8.22 -22.14 24.86
N SER A 922 9.43 -22.53 24.41
CA SER A 922 10.67 -22.32 25.19
C SER A 922 10.99 -20.83 25.42
N ASP A 923 10.76 -20.01 24.41
CA ASP A 923 10.93 -18.55 24.38
C ASP A 923 10.06 -17.95 23.27
N ASN A 924 9.93 -16.63 23.26
CA ASN A 924 9.15 -15.90 22.26
C ASN A 924 10.02 -15.09 21.28
N ASN A 925 11.34 -15.29 21.27
CA ASN A 925 12.31 -14.51 20.50
C ASN A 925 12.47 -13.02 20.92
N TRP A 926 12.21 -12.68 22.18
CA TRP A 926 12.47 -11.35 22.77
C TRP A 926 13.95 -11.10 23.05
N ASN A 927 14.41 -9.88 22.76
CA ASN A 927 15.74 -9.38 23.15
C ASN A 927 16.89 -10.28 22.65
N VAL A 928 16.91 -10.53 21.35
CA VAL A 928 17.93 -11.34 20.66
C VAL A 928 18.93 -10.47 19.86
N GLY A 929 18.94 -9.16 20.11
CA GLY A 929 19.72 -8.17 19.37
C GLY A 929 18.91 -6.93 19.07
N LEU A 930 19.57 -5.78 18.87
CA LEU A 930 18.89 -4.62 18.31
C LEU A 930 18.40 -4.93 16.88
N PRO A 931 17.22 -4.41 16.48
CA PRO A 931 16.69 -4.59 15.13
C PRO A 931 17.59 -3.93 14.07
N ARG A 932 17.33 -4.14 12.78
CA ARG A 932 18.11 -3.57 11.68
C ARG A 932 18.21 -2.05 11.75
N GLU A 933 19.42 -1.55 11.58
CA GLU A 933 19.72 -0.12 11.69
C GLU A 933 19.02 0.73 10.63
N ASP A 934 18.90 0.24 9.39
CA ASP A 934 18.29 0.97 8.28
C ASP A 934 16.78 1.18 8.43
N LYS A 935 16.13 0.37 9.28
CA LYS A 935 14.67 0.41 9.50
C LYS A 935 14.28 0.96 10.88
N ASP A 936 15.10 0.66 11.89
CA ASP A 936 14.79 0.92 13.30
C ASP A 936 15.93 1.64 14.06
N GLY A 937 16.98 2.09 13.38
CA GLY A 937 18.09 2.82 14.01
C GLY A 937 17.65 4.08 14.78
N SER A 938 16.63 4.79 14.27
CA SER A 938 16.01 5.93 14.97
C SER A 938 15.30 5.53 16.27
N ASN A 939 14.90 4.26 16.40
CA ASN A 939 14.21 3.71 17.56
C ASN A 939 15.16 3.18 18.64
N TYR A 940 16.47 3.06 18.36
CA TYR A 940 17.44 2.41 19.25
C TYR A 940 17.53 3.03 20.64
N ASP A 941 17.49 4.35 20.76
CA ASP A 941 17.58 5.00 22.07
C ASP A 941 16.41 4.59 22.96
N LEU A 942 15.20 4.53 22.40
CA LEU A 942 14.01 4.07 23.11
C LEU A 942 14.07 2.56 23.38
N ILE A 943 14.49 1.74 22.40
CA ILE A 943 14.62 0.29 22.60
C ILE A 943 15.58 0.00 23.74
N LYS A 944 16.75 0.64 23.77
CA LYS A 944 17.73 0.50 24.86
C LYS A 944 17.15 0.98 26.19
N GLU A 945 16.38 2.05 26.20
CA GLU A 945 15.68 2.53 27.39
C GLU A 945 14.70 1.46 27.92
N ILE A 946 13.90 0.85 27.05
CA ILE A 946 12.98 -0.24 27.40
C ILE A 946 13.74 -1.45 27.91
N LEU A 947 14.77 -1.92 27.21
CA LEU A 947 15.57 -3.08 27.61
C LEU A 947 16.28 -2.85 28.95
N ASN A 948 16.72 -1.62 29.26
CA ASN A 948 17.33 -1.31 30.55
C ASN A 948 16.34 -1.35 31.71
N ASN A 949 15.07 -1.03 31.47
CA ASN A 949 14.02 -1.01 32.50
C ASN A 949 13.29 -2.35 32.62
N ALA A 950 13.12 -3.09 31.52
CA ALA A 950 12.40 -4.36 31.43
C ALA A 950 13.13 -5.37 30.51
N PRO A 951 14.31 -5.89 30.92
CA PRO A 951 15.14 -6.74 30.07
C PRO A 951 14.59 -8.16 29.86
N GLU A 952 13.79 -8.67 30.79
CA GLU A 952 13.31 -10.05 30.78
C GLU A 952 12.11 -10.22 29.84
N GLY A 953 12.15 -11.25 28.98
CA GLY A 953 11.02 -11.68 28.17
C GLY A 953 10.01 -12.55 28.95
N PRO A 954 8.91 -12.97 28.32
CA PRO A 954 7.94 -13.86 28.96
C PRO A 954 8.56 -15.23 29.24
N THR A 955 8.14 -15.84 30.32
CA THR A 955 8.48 -17.21 30.69
C THR A 955 7.63 -18.21 29.89
N ALA A 956 8.09 -19.45 29.78
CA ALA A 956 7.31 -20.53 29.15
C ALA A 956 5.92 -20.74 29.76
N LEU A 957 5.73 -20.43 31.05
CA LEU A 957 4.41 -20.48 31.71
C LEU A 957 3.48 -19.37 31.22
N GLU A 958 4.01 -18.17 30.97
CA GLU A 958 3.23 -17.04 30.44
C GLU A 958 2.87 -17.27 28.96
N ILE A 959 3.79 -17.83 28.18
CA ILE A 959 3.55 -18.25 26.80
C ILE A 959 2.45 -19.33 26.73
N GLU A 960 2.56 -20.38 27.57
CA GLU A 960 1.53 -21.42 27.63
C GLU A 960 0.17 -20.88 28.08
N ALA A 961 0.15 -19.96 29.06
CA ALA A 961 -1.08 -19.33 29.52
C ALA A 961 -1.76 -18.51 28.41
N ALA A 962 -1.01 -17.70 27.66
CA ALA A 962 -1.53 -16.93 26.53
C ALA A 962 -2.09 -17.85 25.43
N LYS A 963 -1.38 -18.94 25.12
CA LYS A 963 -1.83 -19.96 24.16
C LYS A 963 -3.16 -20.60 24.58
N GLN A 964 -3.30 -21.03 25.83
CA GLN A 964 -4.54 -21.63 26.32
C GLN A 964 -5.71 -20.63 26.31
N GLN A 965 -5.47 -19.37 26.70
CA GLN A 965 -6.48 -18.33 26.61
C GLN A 965 -6.92 -18.07 25.17
N PHE A 966 -6.00 -18.13 24.21
CA PHE A 966 -6.34 -18.00 22.80
C PHE A 966 -7.15 -19.20 22.27
N PHE A 967 -6.85 -20.43 22.70
CA PHE A 967 -7.69 -21.60 22.40
C PHE A 967 -9.10 -21.47 22.96
N ASP A 968 -9.26 -20.87 24.16
CA ASP A 968 -10.58 -20.56 24.69
C ASP A 968 -11.33 -19.57 23.79
N LEU A 969 -10.67 -18.51 23.28
CA LEU A 969 -11.28 -17.55 22.36
C LEU A 969 -11.72 -18.19 21.04
N LEU A 970 -10.87 -19.04 20.44
CA LEU A 970 -11.21 -19.81 19.24
C LEU A 970 -12.44 -20.69 19.49
N SER A 971 -12.44 -21.45 20.59
CA SER A 971 -13.53 -22.38 20.92
C SER A 971 -14.86 -21.65 21.14
N ILE A 972 -14.81 -20.46 21.76
CA ILE A 972 -16.00 -19.63 21.99
C ILE A 972 -16.54 -19.08 20.67
N ARG A 973 -15.68 -18.48 19.81
CA ARG A 973 -16.11 -17.93 18.52
C ARG A 973 -16.73 -19.01 17.63
N SER A 974 -16.05 -20.14 17.50
CA SER A 974 -16.48 -21.23 16.62
C SER A 974 -17.69 -21.99 17.17
N GLY A 975 -17.98 -21.86 18.47
CA GLY A 975 -19.07 -22.56 19.16
C GLY A 975 -20.46 -21.94 18.99
N SER A 976 -20.57 -20.71 18.49
CA SER A 976 -21.85 -20.00 18.33
C SER A 976 -21.91 -19.22 17.02
N GLU A 977 -23.07 -19.19 16.36
CA GLU A 977 -23.32 -18.35 15.18
C GLU A 977 -23.41 -16.86 15.53
N LEU A 978 -23.69 -16.53 16.80
CA LEU A 978 -23.85 -15.13 17.25
C LEU A 978 -22.57 -14.29 17.12
N PHE A 979 -21.39 -14.92 17.07
CA PHE A 979 -20.12 -14.23 16.82
C PHE A 979 -19.78 -14.07 15.33
N ARG A 980 -20.61 -14.61 14.42
CA ARG A 980 -20.35 -14.73 12.99
C ARG A 980 -21.63 -14.45 12.20
N LEU A 981 -22.31 -13.35 12.53
CA LEU A 981 -23.52 -12.93 11.85
C LEU A 981 -23.19 -12.58 10.40
N GLU A 982 -24.03 -13.01 9.46
CA GLU A 982 -23.69 -13.00 8.03
C GLU A 982 -24.00 -11.65 7.38
N THR A 983 -25.05 -10.97 7.87
CA THR A 983 -25.57 -9.76 7.24
C THR A 983 -25.48 -8.54 8.14
N ALA A 984 -25.40 -7.35 7.53
CA ALA A 984 -25.46 -6.10 8.27
C ALA A 984 -26.76 -5.95 9.07
N ASP A 985 -27.88 -6.45 8.57
CA ASP A 985 -29.18 -6.41 9.27
C ASP A 985 -29.15 -7.27 10.53
N GLU A 986 -28.62 -8.50 10.46
CA GLU A 986 -28.43 -9.32 11.65
C GLU A 986 -27.52 -8.65 12.69
N VAL A 987 -26.41 -8.05 12.25
CA VAL A 987 -25.52 -7.31 13.16
C VAL A 987 -26.26 -6.13 13.80
N LYS A 988 -26.99 -5.33 13.01
CA LYS A 988 -27.75 -4.16 13.50
C LYS A 988 -28.92 -4.53 14.39
N ASP A 989 -29.52 -5.70 14.22
CA ASP A 989 -30.68 -6.17 15.01
C ASP A 989 -30.26 -6.90 16.29
N ARG A 990 -29.01 -7.35 16.39
CA ARG A 990 -28.53 -8.20 17.49
C ARG A 990 -27.41 -7.60 18.32
N VAL A 991 -26.48 -6.88 17.71
CA VAL A 991 -25.26 -6.40 18.37
C VAL A 991 -25.49 -5.03 18.98
N ASP A 992 -25.12 -4.88 20.26
CA ASP A 992 -25.17 -3.61 20.96
C ASP A 992 -23.98 -3.43 21.93
N PHE A 993 -23.69 -2.19 22.31
CA PHE A 993 -22.63 -1.83 23.26
C PHE A 993 -23.19 -0.98 24.40
N ARG A 994 -22.86 -1.36 25.65
CA ARG A 994 -23.49 -0.79 26.86
C ARG A 994 -22.69 0.29 27.56
N ASN A 995 -21.38 0.08 27.73
CA ASN A 995 -20.47 1.07 28.34
C ASN A 995 -20.07 2.14 27.30
N VAL A 996 -20.99 3.06 26.99
CA VAL A 996 -20.85 4.09 25.94
C VAL A 996 -21.07 5.50 26.50
N GLY A 997 -20.87 6.54 25.68
CA GLY A 997 -21.07 7.92 26.09
C GLY A 997 -19.91 8.52 26.90
N LYS A 998 -20.00 9.78 27.29
CA LYS A 998 -18.88 10.52 27.91
C LYS A 998 -18.45 9.99 29.29
N GLU A 999 -19.39 9.38 30.00
CA GLU A 999 -19.18 8.83 31.35
C GLU A 999 -18.71 7.37 31.31
N GLN A 1000 -18.48 6.80 30.12
CA GLN A 1000 -18.00 5.43 29.98
C GLN A 1000 -16.69 5.20 30.74
N THR A 1001 -16.53 3.97 31.22
CA THR A 1001 -15.29 3.51 31.82
C THR A 1001 -14.24 3.32 30.72
N ARG A 1002 -13.09 3.98 30.84
CA ARG A 1002 -11.95 3.82 29.93
C ARG A 1002 -11.32 2.45 30.14
N GLY A 1003 -11.03 1.74 29.07
CA GLY A 1003 -10.50 0.38 29.07
C GLY A 1003 -11.58 -0.70 29.26
N LEU A 1004 -12.86 -0.39 29.08
CA LEU A 1004 -13.94 -1.37 29.26
C LEU A 1004 -14.87 -1.38 28.03
N ILE A 1005 -14.96 -2.52 27.36
CA ILE A 1005 -15.96 -2.76 26.30
C ILE A 1005 -16.95 -3.81 26.80
N VAL A 1006 -18.24 -3.51 26.67
CA VAL A 1006 -19.34 -4.42 27.01
C VAL A 1006 -20.21 -4.55 25.77
N MET A 1007 -20.06 -5.67 25.06
CA MET A 1007 -20.83 -6.00 23.87
C MET A 1007 -21.91 -7.02 24.24
N SER A 1008 -23.15 -6.81 23.80
CA SER A 1008 -24.21 -7.80 23.86
C SER A 1008 -24.60 -8.25 22.47
N ILE A 1009 -24.95 -9.53 22.32
CA ILE A 1009 -25.50 -10.10 21.09
C ILE A 1009 -26.80 -10.80 21.45
N ASP A 1010 -27.90 -10.32 20.87
CA ASP A 1010 -29.25 -10.86 21.12
C ASP A 1010 -29.57 -12.06 20.22
N ASP A 1011 -30.20 -13.08 20.80
CA ASP A 1011 -30.89 -14.15 20.07
C ASP A 1011 -32.31 -14.36 20.58
N GLY A 1012 -32.87 -13.35 21.27
CA GLY A 1012 -34.24 -13.34 21.72
C GLY A 1012 -35.24 -13.21 20.58
N THR A 1013 -36.51 -13.46 20.91
CA THR A 1013 -37.63 -13.35 19.96
C THR A 1013 -37.78 -11.99 19.26
N LEU A 1014 -37.17 -10.91 19.76
CA LEU A 1014 -37.17 -9.59 19.09
C LEU A 1014 -36.07 -9.43 18.05
N ALA A 1015 -34.96 -10.15 18.18
CA ALA A 1015 -33.86 -10.20 17.21
C ALA A 1015 -34.21 -11.00 15.93
N GLY A 1016 -35.30 -11.77 15.95
CA GLY A 1016 -35.77 -12.54 14.81
C GLY A 1016 -35.61 -14.05 15.01
N ALA A 1017 -35.02 -14.72 14.02
CA ALA A 1017 -34.84 -16.17 14.06
C ALA A 1017 -33.90 -16.59 15.21
N ASP A 1018 -34.16 -17.74 15.82
CA ASP A 1018 -33.26 -18.42 16.76
C ASP A 1018 -32.05 -18.96 15.97
N LEU A 1019 -30.87 -18.35 16.16
CA LEU A 1019 -29.62 -18.69 15.47
C LEU A 1019 -28.73 -19.62 16.29
N ASP A 1020 -28.79 -19.54 17.61
CA ASP A 1020 -28.09 -20.42 18.54
C ASP A 1020 -29.07 -21.08 19.52
N PRO A 1021 -29.42 -22.36 19.31
CA PRO A 1021 -30.40 -23.04 20.14
C PRO A 1021 -29.95 -23.28 21.59
N ASN A 1022 -28.69 -22.94 21.92
CA ASN A 1022 -28.16 -23.04 23.27
C ASN A 1022 -28.29 -21.74 24.07
N TYR A 1023 -28.35 -20.57 23.42
CA TYR A 1023 -28.21 -19.28 24.09
C TYR A 1023 -29.22 -18.25 23.56
N ASP A 1024 -30.05 -17.69 24.44
CA ASP A 1024 -30.96 -16.59 24.09
C ASP A 1024 -30.21 -15.24 23.93
N ALA A 1025 -29.00 -15.13 24.49
CA ALA A 1025 -28.16 -13.94 24.41
C ALA A 1025 -26.72 -14.22 24.86
N VAL A 1026 -25.80 -13.37 24.40
CA VAL A 1026 -24.38 -13.37 24.82
C VAL A 1026 -23.98 -11.97 25.29
N VAL A 1027 -23.16 -11.89 26.33
CA VAL A 1027 -22.52 -10.65 26.78
C VAL A 1027 -21.01 -10.87 26.88
N VAL A 1028 -20.25 -10.11 26.08
CA VAL A 1028 -18.78 -10.06 26.13
C VAL A 1028 -18.35 -8.83 26.91
N VAL A 1029 -17.57 -9.04 27.95
CA VAL A 1029 -16.95 -7.97 28.74
C VAL A 1029 -15.44 -8.05 28.58
N ILE A 1030 -14.87 -7.08 27.87
CA ILE A 1030 -13.42 -6.93 27.69
C ILE A 1030 -12.94 -5.86 28.67
N ASN A 1031 -12.33 -6.29 29.77
CA ASN A 1031 -11.75 -5.41 30.77
C ASN A 1031 -10.24 -5.26 30.53
N ALA A 1032 -9.85 -4.20 29.83
CA ALA A 1032 -8.47 -3.77 29.62
C ALA A 1032 -7.95 -2.83 30.73
N THR A 1033 -8.67 -2.69 31.85
CA THR A 1033 -8.22 -1.89 32.99
C THR A 1033 -7.33 -2.70 33.94
N SER A 1034 -6.62 -2.00 34.81
CA SER A 1034 -5.79 -2.59 35.88
C SER A 1034 -6.59 -2.97 37.13
N GLU A 1035 -7.92 -2.82 37.11
CA GLU A 1035 -8.81 -3.10 38.24
C GLU A 1035 -9.98 -4.02 37.84
N GLU A 1036 -10.56 -4.70 38.83
CA GLU A 1036 -11.83 -5.41 38.62
C GLU A 1036 -12.93 -4.40 38.26
N GLN A 1037 -13.71 -4.71 37.24
CA GLN A 1037 -14.85 -3.89 36.81
C GLN A 1037 -16.16 -4.61 37.14
N VAL A 1038 -17.14 -3.83 37.59
CA VAL A 1038 -18.52 -4.27 37.79
C VAL A 1038 -19.41 -3.40 36.92
N PHE A 1039 -20.01 -4.00 35.90
CA PHE A 1039 -20.91 -3.29 34.99
C PHE A 1039 -22.33 -3.82 35.15
N ASN A 1040 -23.30 -2.90 35.30
CA ASN A 1040 -24.71 -3.27 35.43
C ASN A 1040 -25.42 -3.13 34.09
N ILE A 1041 -26.09 -4.19 33.64
CA ILE A 1041 -27.06 -4.12 32.55
C ILE A 1041 -28.44 -4.34 33.16
N GLU A 1042 -29.27 -3.29 33.17
CA GLU A 1042 -30.61 -3.37 33.75
C GLU A 1042 -31.44 -4.47 33.08
N ASN A 1043 -32.23 -5.19 33.87
CA ASN A 1043 -33.12 -6.27 33.42
C ASN A 1043 -32.44 -7.49 32.77
N SER A 1044 -31.11 -7.56 32.74
CA SER A 1044 -30.41 -8.81 32.41
C SER A 1044 -30.60 -9.85 33.52
N LEU A 1045 -30.96 -11.09 33.15
CA LEU A 1045 -31.30 -12.17 34.09
C LEU A 1045 -30.71 -13.49 33.60
N ASN A 1046 -30.33 -14.35 34.55
CA ASN A 1046 -29.91 -15.74 34.31
C ASN A 1046 -28.70 -15.90 33.38
N PHE A 1047 -27.76 -14.95 33.39
CA PHE A 1047 -26.47 -15.13 32.74
C PHE A 1047 -25.54 -16.00 33.58
N GLU A 1048 -24.70 -16.77 32.91
CA GLU A 1048 -23.59 -17.52 33.51
C GLU A 1048 -22.33 -17.35 32.67
N LEU A 1049 -21.16 -17.55 33.28
CA LEU A 1049 -19.89 -17.55 32.55
C LEU A 1049 -19.90 -18.68 31.51
N HIS A 1050 -19.40 -18.46 30.30
CA HIS A 1050 -19.37 -19.47 29.25
C HIS A 1050 -18.64 -20.75 29.72
N ASP A 1051 -19.15 -21.93 29.35
CA ASP A 1051 -18.65 -23.22 29.84
C ASP A 1051 -17.16 -23.46 29.55
N VAL A 1052 -16.68 -22.99 28.40
CA VAL A 1052 -15.24 -22.97 28.05
C VAL A 1052 -14.44 -22.23 29.12
N GLN A 1053 -14.87 -21.03 29.53
CA GLN A 1053 -14.16 -20.23 30.53
C GLN A 1053 -14.34 -20.77 31.96
N GLN A 1054 -15.49 -21.36 32.29
CA GLN A 1054 -15.64 -22.11 33.55
C GLN A 1054 -14.62 -23.25 33.67
N SER A 1055 -14.30 -23.88 32.53
CA SER A 1055 -13.37 -25.01 32.42
C SER A 1055 -11.92 -24.62 32.12
N SER A 1056 -11.66 -23.35 31.81
CA SER A 1056 -10.38 -22.80 31.33
C SER A 1056 -9.16 -23.19 32.19
N ALA A 1057 -7.97 -23.20 31.60
CA ALA A 1057 -6.73 -23.27 32.38
C ALA A 1057 -6.47 -21.97 33.18
N ASP A 1058 -7.05 -20.85 32.75
CA ASP A 1058 -6.95 -19.56 33.41
C ASP A 1058 -7.81 -19.50 34.67
N SER A 1059 -7.19 -19.41 35.85
CA SER A 1059 -7.92 -19.29 37.12
C SER A 1059 -8.55 -17.91 37.32
N ILE A 1060 -8.04 -16.85 36.67
CA ILE A 1060 -8.53 -15.48 36.85
C ILE A 1060 -9.87 -15.29 36.16
N VAL A 1061 -10.04 -15.75 34.91
CA VAL A 1061 -11.33 -15.63 34.21
C VAL A 1061 -12.46 -16.38 34.93
N LYS A 1062 -12.15 -17.45 35.68
CA LYS A 1062 -13.12 -18.19 36.50
C LYS A 1062 -13.68 -17.40 37.68
N GLU A 1063 -13.03 -16.31 38.06
CA GLU A 1063 -13.53 -15.39 39.09
C GLU A 1063 -14.60 -14.44 38.53
N ALA A 1064 -14.71 -14.33 37.20
CA ALA A 1064 -15.77 -13.56 36.57
C ALA A 1064 -17.15 -14.14 36.91
N SER A 1065 -18.09 -13.26 37.24
CA SER A 1065 -19.39 -13.67 37.78
C SER A 1065 -20.51 -12.73 37.40
N PHE A 1066 -21.73 -13.26 37.45
CA PHE A 1066 -22.97 -12.52 37.25
C PHE A 1066 -23.86 -12.62 38.49
N ASP A 1067 -24.34 -11.47 38.99
CA ASP A 1067 -25.35 -11.40 40.06
C ASP A 1067 -26.29 -10.22 39.87
N GLN A 1068 -27.58 -10.51 39.68
CA GLN A 1068 -28.67 -9.52 39.60
C GLN A 1068 -28.37 -8.33 38.67
N GLY A 1069 -27.96 -8.63 37.44
CA GLY A 1069 -27.67 -7.64 36.40
C GLY A 1069 -26.24 -7.10 36.43
N ASN A 1070 -25.44 -7.43 37.45
CA ASN A 1070 -24.05 -7.02 37.54
C ASN A 1070 -23.14 -8.10 36.95
N PHE A 1071 -22.31 -7.70 35.98
CA PHE A 1071 -21.23 -8.48 35.41
C PHE A 1071 -19.92 -8.02 36.04
N THR A 1072 -19.29 -8.90 36.82
CA THR A 1072 -18.02 -8.64 37.50
C THR A 1072 -16.89 -9.34 36.75
N VAL A 1073 -15.87 -8.59 36.33
CA VAL A 1073 -14.75 -9.10 35.54
C VAL A 1073 -13.42 -8.59 36.09
N PRO A 1074 -12.46 -9.49 36.43
CA PRO A 1074 -11.14 -9.09 36.91
C PRO A 1074 -10.37 -8.20 35.94
N ALA A 1075 -9.32 -7.54 36.44
CA ALA A 1075 -8.40 -6.73 35.62
C ALA A 1075 -7.81 -7.53 34.45
N LEU A 1076 -7.52 -6.85 33.33
CA LEU A 1076 -6.87 -7.44 32.14
C LEU A 1076 -7.46 -8.81 31.74
N THR A 1077 -8.78 -8.89 31.65
CA THR A 1077 -9.52 -10.13 31.44
C THR A 1077 -10.67 -9.91 30.48
N THR A 1078 -10.86 -10.86 29.55
CA THR A 1078 -12.09 -10.95 28.73
C THR A 1078 -12.96 -12.08 29.26
N ALA A 1079 -14.19 -11.77 29.64
CA ALA A 1079 -15.18 -12.74 30.08
C ALA A 1079 -16.39 -12.75 29.14
N VAL A 1080 -16.83 -13.94 28.76
CA VAL A 1080 -18.02 -14.17 27.94
C VAL A 1080 -19.08 -14.81 28.81
N PHE A 1081 -20.23 -14.15 28.91
CA PHE A 1081 -21.39 -14.64 29.62
C PHE A 1081 -22.47 -15.02 28.62
N VAL A 1082 -23.18 -16.10 28.90
CA VAL A 1082 -24.28 -16.60 28.07
C VAL A 1082 -25.56 -16.63 28.88
N GLN A 1083 -26.69 -16.40 28.23
CA GLN A 1083 -28.02 -16.63 28.78
C GLN A 1083 -28.55 -17.95 28.23
N PRO A 1084 -28.53 -19.06 28.99
CA PRO A 1084 -28.89 -20.37 28.46
C PRO A 1084 -30.35 -20.45 28.03
N GLN A 1085 -30.59 -20.90 26.80
CA GLN A 1085 -31.92 -21.18 26.28
C GLN A 1085 -32.45 -22.49 26.89
N ASN A 1086 -33.64 -22.42 27.50
CA ASN A 1086 -34.27 -23.56 28.18
C ASN A 1086 -35.58 -23.96 27.48
N GLY A 1087 -35.47 -24.49 26.26
CA GLY A 1087 -36.61 -24.93 25.45
C GLY A 1087 -36.84 -24.03 24.24
N GLU A 1088 -37.97 -23.34 24.20
CA GLU A 1088 -38.28 -22.37 23.13
C GLU A 1088 -37.46 -21.08 23.32
N GLN A 1089 -37.15 -20.40 22.21
CA GLN A 1089 -36.45 -19.12 22.17
C GLN A 1089 -37.04 -18.11 23.17
N GLY A 1090 -36.18 -17.55 23.99
CA GLY A 1090 -36.53 -16.64 25.07
C GLY A 1090 -36.65 -15.19 24.64
N ALA A 1091 -36.65 -14.31 25.64
CA ALA A 1091 -36.68 -12.86 25.40
C ALA A 1091 -35.31 -12.29 24.99
N GLY A 1092 -34.23 -13.03 25.25
CA GLY A 1092 -32.86 -12.60 25.03
C GLY A 1092 -32.50 -11.30 25.74
N LEU A 1093 -31.63 -10.51 25.12
CA LEU A 1093 -31.15 -9.22 25.57
C LEU A 1093 -31.21 -8.21 24.40
N PRO A 1094 -32.39 -7.64 24.11
CA PRO A 1094 -32.59 -6.75 22.98
C PRO A 1094 -31.69 -5.51 23.00
N ILE A 1095 -31.52 -4.92 21.82
CA ILE A 1095 -30.84 -3.64 21.62
C ILE A 1095 -31.53 -2.53 22.41
N ASP A 1096 -30.73 -1.62 22.99
CA ASP A 1096 -31.22 -0.49 23.75
C ASP A 1096 -32.02 0.47 22.85
N GLY A 1097 -33.25 0.78 23.27
CA GLY A 1097 -34.22 1.57 22.49
C GLY A 1097 -33.90 3.07 22.34
N ASP A 1098 -32.77 3.53 22.86
CA ASP A 1098 -32.33 4.93 22.79
C ASP A 1098 -31.68 5.30 21.45
N LYS A 1099 -31.43 4.30 20.58
CA LYS A 1099 -30.88 4.48 19.21
C LYS A 1099 -31.97 4.77 18.18
N ASP A 1100 -32.71 5.87 18.37
CA ASP A 1100 -33.68 6.34 17.37
C ASP A 1100 -32.95 7.14 16.28
N GLU A 1101 -32.85 6.57 15.07
CA GLU A 1101 -32.24 7.19 13.87
C GLU A 1101 -32.73 8.61 13.60
N SER A 1102 -33.97 8.94 13.99
CA SER A 1102 -34.49 10.29 13.81
C SER A 1102 -33.77 11.34 14.64
N ASN A 1103 -32.95 10.95 15.62
CA ASN A 1103 -32.11 11.85 16.41
C ASN A 1103 -30.73 12.09 15.80
N ILE A 1104 -30.41 11.51 14.64
CA ILE A 1104 -29.12 11.72 13.96
C ILE A 1104 -29.19 12.99 13.12
N PRO A 1105 -28.39 14.03 13.42
CA PRO A 1105 -28.34 15.23 12.58
C PRO A 1105 -27.75 14.88 11.20
N PRO A 1106 -28.44 15.22 10.09
CA PRO A 1106 -27.94 15.05 8.72
C PRO A 1106 -26.50 15.52 8.48
N TYR A 1107 -26.11 16.65 9.08
CA TYR A 1107 -24.79 17.24 8.91
C TYR A 1107 -23.86 17.01 10.11
N GLY A 1108 -24.13 15.99 10.94
CA GLY A 1108 -23.31 15.67 12.11
C GLY A 1108 -23.19 16.86 13.07
N SER A 1109 -21.95 17.16 13.48
CA SER A 1109 -21.63 18.29 14.37
C SER A 1109 -21.53 19.64 13.65
N THR A 1110 -21.70 19.68 12.32
CA THR A 1110 -21.65 20.91 11.54
C THR A 1110 -22.81 21.82 11.88
N THR A 1111 -22.51 23.03 12.37
CA THR A 1111 -23.51 24.07 12.57
C THR A 1111 -24.00 24.58 11.21
N VAL A 1112 -25.31 24.50 10.99
CA VAL A 1112 -25.95 25.09 9.81
C VAL A 1112 -26.45 26.48 10.15
N TYR A 1113 -26.19 27.47 9.30
CA TYR A 1113 -26.63 28.86 9.48
C TYR A 1113 -27.60 29.27 8.38
N VAL A 1114 -28.49 30.22 8.69
CA VAL A 1114 -29.16 31.03 7.67
C VAL A 1114 -28.26 32.21 7.31
N LYS A 1115 -27.53 32.13 6.21
CA LYS A 1115 -26.57 33.18 5.76
C LYS A 1115 -27.22 34.04 4.68
N GLY A 1116 -27.28 35.35 4.88
CA GLY A 1116 -27.94 36.24 3.93
C GLY A 1116 -27.85 37.73 4.27
N ASP A 1117 -28.67 38.53 3.60
CA ASP A 1117 -28.69 40.00 3.75
C ASP A 1117 -28.98 40.45 5.20
N MET A 1118 -29.65 39.62 5.99
CA MET A 1118 -29.99 39.87 7.39
C MET A 1118 -28.77 39.87 8.32
N ASN A 1119 -27.70 39.15 7.97
CA ASN A 1119 -26.48 39.01 8.78
C ASN A 1119 -25.19 39.25 7.98
N GLY A 1120 -25.31 39.90 6.81
CA GLY A 1120 -24.16 40.22 5.97
C GLY A 1120 -23.44 38.99 5.40
N TRP A 1121 -24.15 37.87 5.24
CA TRP A 1121 -23.65 36.61 4.68
C TRP A 1121 -22.56 35.91 5.55
N GLY A 1122 -22.53 36.19 6.86
CA GLY A 1122 -21.57 35.62 7.81
C GLY A 1122 -22.14 34.54 8.75
N ASP A 1123 -21.28 34.01 9.61
CA ASP A 1123 -21.58 32.94 10.59
C ASP A 1123 -22.08 33.54 11.91
N ASP A 1124 -23.23 34.20 11.85
CA ASP A 1124 -23.83 34.82 13.03
C ASP A 1124 -24.60 33.77 13.85
N GLU A 1125 -24.22 33.61 15.12
CA GLU A 1125 -24.85 32.68 16.08
C GLU A 1125 -26.35 32.95 16.27
N ASP A 1126 -26.80 34.20 16.12
CA ASP A 1126 -28.24 34.54 16.16
C ASP A 1126 -29.02 33.97 14.94
N PHE A 1127 -28.29 33.43 13.95
CA PHE A 1127 -28.81 32.78 12.75
C PHE A 1127 -28.37 31.31 12.62
N ALA A 1128 -27.80 30.70 13.67
CA ALA A 1128 -27.52 29.28 13.71
C ALA A 1128 -28.83 28.47 13.87
N LEU A 1129 -29.04 27.47 13.01
CA LEU A 1129 -30.19 26.57 13.15
C LEU A 1129 -29.92 25.51 14.23
N SER A 1130 -30.96 25.20 14.97
CA SER A 1130 -30.99 24.08 15.91
C SER A 1130 -31.58 22.84 15.24
N PHE A 1131 -30.89 21.70 15.36
CA PHE A 1131 -31.47 20.42 14.96
C PHE A 1131 -32.60 20.02 15.92
N THR A 1132 -33.73 19.59 15.35
CA THR A 1132 -34.97 19.27 16.10
C THR A 1132 -35.43 17.83 15.93
N GLY A 1133 -34.64 16.99 15.23
CA GLY A 1133 -34.97 15.61 14.91
C GLY A 1133 -35.54 15.44 13.50
N LYS A 1134 -35.57 14.19 13.01
CA LYS A 1134 -36.08 13.75 11.70
C LYS A 1134 -35.47 14.49 10.50
N GLY A 1135 -34.20 14.87 10.62
CA GLY A 1135 -33.52 15.66 9.59
C GLY A 1135 -33.86 17.15 9.61
N ILE A 1136 -34.67 17.63 10.56
CA ILE A 1136 -35.19 18.99 10.55
C ILE A 1136 -34.34 19.93 11.40
N TYR A 1137 -33.83 20.99 10.78
CA TYR A 1137 -33.17 22.13 11.40
C TYR A 1137 -34.10 23.33 11.41
N THR A 1138 -34.16 24.06 12.53
CA THR A 1138 -35.03 25.23 12.68
C THR A 1138 -34.31 26.42 13.33
N LEU A 1139 -34.70 27.63 12.93
CA LEU A 1139 -34.29 28.88 13.55
C LEU A 1139 -35.50 29.80 13.62
N SER A 1140 -35.75 30.44 14.76
CA SER A 1140 -36.73 31.52 14.87
C SER A 1140 -36.03 32.83 15.21
N THR A 1141 -36.14 33.82 14.33
CA THR A 1141 -35.40 35.09 14.46
C THR A 1141 -36.26 36.29 14.05
N PRO A 1142 -36.13 37.46 14.70
CA PRO A 1142 -36.86 38.65 14.32
C PRO A 1142 -36.31 39.28 13.03
N LEU A 1143 -37.21 39.62 12.10
CA LEU A 1143 -36.87 40.36 10.87
C LEU A 1143 -37.68 41.66 10.77
N GLU A 1144 -37.06 42.68 10.20
CA GLU A 1144 -37.70 43.97 9.87
C GLU A 1144 -38.35 43.92 8.48
N VAL A 1145 -39.18 44.91 8.16
CA VAL A 1145 -39.81 45.01 6.83
C VAL A 1145 -38.73 45.21 5.75
N GLY A 1146 -38.67 44.31 4.77
CA GLY A 1146 -37.63 44.32 3.74
C GLY A 1146 -37.66 43.10 2.83
N GLU A 1147 -36.80 43.09 1.82
CA GLU A 1147 -36.49 41.92 1.00
C GLU A 1147 -35.13 41.38 1.40
N TYR A 1148 -35.04 40.08 1.65
CA TYR A 1148 -33.82 39.42 2.10
C TYR A 1148 -33.49 38.25 1.18
N SER A 1149 -32.25 38.20 0.70
CA SER A 1149 -31.70 37.01 0.05
C SER A 1149 -30.83 36.21 1.02
N PHE A 1150 -30.92 34.88 0.98
CA PHE A 1150 -30.23 34.00 1.91
C PHE A 1150 -30.01 32.57 1.37
N LYS A 1151 -29.24 31.77 2.10
CA LYS A 1151 -29.06 30.32 1.95
C LYS A 1151 -28.95 29.63 3.32
N PHE A 1152 -29.14 28.31 3.34
CA PHE A 1152 -28.76 27.48 4.48
C PHE A 1152 -27.37 26.92 4.22
N ALA A 1153 -26.38 27.36 4.99
CA ALA A 1153 -25.01 26.97 4.74
C ALA A 1153 -24.18 26.85 6.01
N ASP A 1154 -23.11 26.05 5.94
CA ASP A 1154 -22.09 26.00 6.99
C ASP A 1154 -21.10 27.18 6.89
N SER A 1155 -20.11 27.19 7.79
CA SER A 1155 -19.05 28.20 7.79
C SER A 1155 -18.18 28.18 6.54
N SER A 1156 -17.90 27.01 5.96
CA SER A 1156 -17.04 26.88 4.76
C SER A 1156 -17.78 27.02 3.43
N TRP A 1157 -19.11 27.12 3.42
CA TRP A 1157 -19.93 27.03 2.20
C TRP A 1157 -19.74 25.70 1.45
N SER A 1158 -19.50 24.61 2.18
CA SER A 1158 -19.25 23.28 1.62
C SER A 1158 -20.53 22.44 1.63
N ALA A 1159 -20.89 21.89 2.79
CA ALA A 1159 -22.08 21.08 2.99
C ALA A 1159 -22.69 21.34 4.39
N PRO A 1160 -23.90 21.91 4.48
CA PRO A 1160 -24.77 22.33 3.37
C PRO A 1160 -24.33 23.66 2.69
N ASP A 1161 -24.72 23.84 1.42
CA ASP A 1161 -24.84 25.14 0.73
C ASP A 1161 -26.15 25.16 -0.09
N ILE A 1162 -27.27 25.38 0.59
CA ILE A 1162 -28.62 25.16 0.05
C ILE A 1162 -29.32 26.48 -0.25
N GLY A 1163 -29.65 26.67 -1.53
CA GLY A 1163 -30.53 27.73 -2.02
C GLY A 1163 -31.95 27.24 -2.34
N CYS A 1164 -32.74 28.04 -3.08
CA CYS A 1164 -34.15 27.74 -3.38
C CYS A 1164 -34.40 27.48 -4.89
N SER A 1165 -33.41 26.92 -5.60
CA SER A 1165 -33.63 26.48 -6.99
C SER A 1165 -34.53 25.24 -7.03
N PRO A 1166 -35.58 25.19 -7.86
CA PRO A 1166 -36.46 24.01 -7.99
C PRO A 1166 -35.73 22.74 -8.44
N GLU A 1167 -34.56 22.89 -9.08
CA GLU A 1167 -33.72 21.76 -9.48
C GLU A 1167 -33.05 21.08 -8.28
N SER A 1168 -32.78 21.81 -7.18
CA SER A 1168 -32.02 21.32 -6.03
C SER A 1168 -32.82 21.25 -4.73
N THR A 1169 -33.93 21.99 -4.61
CA THR A 1169 -34.61 22.20 -3.33
C THR A 1169 -36.12 22.26 -3.53
N GLU A 1170 -36.88 21.68 -2.60
CA GLU A 1170 -38.34 21.81 -2.55
C GLU A 1170 -38.76 22.83 -1.50
N GLN A 1171 -39.84 23.55 -1.76
CA GLN A 1171 -40.41 24.48 -0.80
C GLN A 1171 -41.63 23.86 -0.12
N ALA A 1172 -41.69 23.90 1.21
CA ALA A 1172 -42.79 23.29 1.96
C ALA A 1172 -44.14 23.98 1.71
N ASP A 1173 -45.22 23.19 1.68
CA ASP A 1173 -46.59 23.70 1.64
C ASP A 1173 -46.88 24.63 2.83
N GLY A 1174 -47.26 25.88 2.55
CA GLY A 1174 -47.53 26.90 3.57
C GLY A 1174 -46.35 27.82 3.90
N SER A 1175 -45.19 27.61 3.27
CA SER A 1175 -44.06 28.54 3.29
C SER A 1175 -44.36 29.85 2.56
N MET A 1176 -43.75 30.96 2.97
CA MET A 1176 -43.71 32.21 2.21
C MET A 1176 -42.93 32.03 0.91
N ASP A 1177 -43.30 32.67 -0.20
CA ASP A 1177 -42.58 32.57 -1.49
C ASP A 1177 -41.07 32.86 -1.31
N LEU A 1178 -40.23 31.85 -1.56
CA LEU A 1178 -38.77 31.93 -1.40
C LEU A 1178 -38.04 32.19 -2.72
N GLY A 1179 -38.78 32.43 -3.80
CA GLY A 1179 -38.22 32.55 -5.15
C GLY A 1179 -37.72 31.21 -5.71
N VAL A 1180 -37.18 31.28 -6.93
CA VAL A 1180 -36.71 30.10 -7.70
C VAL A 1180 -35.27 30.28 -8.22
N ASP A 1181 -34.58 31.32 -7.74
CA ASP A 1181 -33.20 31.62 -8.12
C ASP A 1181 -32.22 30.88 -7.19
N GLY A 1182 -30.94 30.75 -7.58
CA GLY A 1182 -29.93 30.00 -6.81
C GLY A 1182 -29.77 30.42 -5.33
N ASN A 1183 -30.15 31.63 -4.93
CA ASN A 1183 -30.33 32.02 -3.53
C ASN A 1183 -31.83 32.13 -3.21
N CYS A 1184 -32.21 31.75 -1.99
CA CYS A 1184 -33.55 32.02 -1.49
C CYS A 1184 -33.78 33.54 -1.36
N LYS A 1185 -35.02 33.98 -1.55
CA LYS A 1185 -35.45 35.37 -1.44
C LYS A 1185 -36.80 35.43 -0.73
N VAL A 1186 -36.89 36.13 0.39
CA VAL A 1186 -38.14 36.30 1.14
C VAL A 1186 -38.47 37.79 1.32
N THR A 1187 -39.71 38.17 1.05
CA THR A 1187 -40.24 39.53 1.30
C THR A 1187 -41.00 39.57 2.62
N ILE A 1188 -40.50 40.37 3.57
CA ILE A 1188 -41.08 40.58 4.88
C ILE A 1188 -41.94 41.85 4.84
N GLU A 1189 -43.27 41.67 4.84
CA GLU A 1189 -44.23 42.79 4.77
C GLU A 1189 -44.50 43.44 6.14
N GLU A 1190 -44.29 42.70 7.23
CA GLU A 1190 -44.50 43.15 8.61
C GLU A 1190 -43.36 42.67 9.50
N ALA A 1191 -42.74 43.58 10.26
CA ALA A 1191 -41.71 43.22 11.22
C ALA A 1191 -42.26 42.24 12.28
N GLY A 1192 -41.50 41.18 12.59
CA GLY A 1192 -41.95 40.09 13.46
C GLY A 1192 -40.94 38.94 13.53
N SER A 1193 -41.30 37.88 14.27
CA SER A 1193 -40.51 36.64 14.33
C SER A 1193 -40.85 35.75 13.13
N TYR A 1194 -39.80 35.24 12.47
CA TYR A 1194 -39.93 34.32 11.34
C TYR A 1194 -39.14 33.06 11.65
N SER A 1195 -39.78 31.91 11.40
CA SER A 1195 -39.17 30.60 11.54
C SER A 1195 -38.65 30.14 10.19
N PHE A 1196 -37.35 29.90 10.12
CA PHE A 1196 -36.65 29.25 9.02
C PHE A 1196 -36.56 27.76 9.34
N THR A 1197 -36.87 26.91 8.37
CA THR A 1197 -36.76 25.46 8.50
C THR A 1197 -36.05 24.87 7.30
N LEU A 1198 -35.11 23.97 7.57
CA LEU A 1198 -34.47 23.08 6.60
C LEU A 1198 -34.74 21.64 7.01
N ASP A 1199 -35.51 20.92 6.20
CA ASP A 1199 -35.61 19.47 6.26
C ASP A 1199 -34.50 18.88 5.36
N ALA A 1200 -33.48 18.34 6.01
CA ALA A 1200 -32.33 17.69 5.40
C ALA A 1200 -32.40 16.15 5.52
N SER A 1201 -33.60 15.58 5.68
CA SER A 1201 -33.78 14.12 5.77
C SER A 1201 -33.26 13.35 4.55
N TYR A 1202 -33.13 14.01 3.40
CA TYR A 1202 -32.51 13.46 2.18
C TYR A 1202 -31.07 12.97 2.39
N VAL A 1203 -30.32 13.54 3.33
CA VAL A 1203 -28.94 13.13 3.62
C VAL A 1203 -28.90 11.73 4.26
N ASN A 1204 -29.92 11.41 5.05
CA ASN A 1204 -30.00 10.16 5.80
C ASN A 1204 -30.95 9.13 5.12
N SER A 1205 -31.52 9.44 3.95
CA SER A 1205 -32.50 8.58 3.29
C SER A 1205 -32.32 8.53 1.78
N ASN A 1206 -32.11 7.33 1.25
CA ASN A 1206 -32.05 7.07 -0.20
C ASN A 1206 -33.41 7.23 -0.91
N SER A 1207 -34.50 7.50 -0.18
CA SER A 1207 -35.86 7.64 -0.74
C SER A 1207 -36.32 9.09 -0.95
N ILE A 1208 -35.53 10.06 -0.49
CA ILE A 1208 -35.81 11.49 -0.57
C ILE A 1208 -34.66 12.13 -1.34
N GLU A 1209 -34.94 12.78 -2.46
CA GLU A 1209 -33.88 13.25 -3.37
C GLU A 1209 -33.39 14.68 -3.08
N LYS A 1210 -34.16 15.50 -2.33
CA LYS A 1210 -33.88 16.93 -2.16
C LYS A 1210 -34.23 17.45 -0.76
N PRO A 1211 -33.54 18.48 -0.26
CA PRO A 1211 -33.96 19.22 0.93
C PRO A 1211 -35.30 19.92 0.74
N VAL A 1212 -36.07 20.02 1.82
CA VAL A 1212 -37.29 20.85 1.87
C VAL A 1212 -37.03 22.08 2.74
N VAL A 1213 -37.30 23.28 2.23
CA VAL A 1213 -37.09 24.53 2.96
C VAL A 1213 -38.39 25.28 3.19
N SER A 1214 -38.46 26.01 4.31
CA SER A 1214 -39.59 26.92 4.56
C SER A 1214 -39.21 28.15 5.36
N VAL A 1215 -39.96 29.23 5.13
CA VAL A 1215 -40.00 30.39 6.02
C VAL A 1215 -41.45 30.69 6.35
N VAL A 1216 -41.77 30.75 7.63
CA VAL A 1216 -43.13 31.00 8.12
C VAL A 1216 -43.10 32.11 9.16
N LYS A 1217 -44.05 33.03 9.10
CA LYS A 1217 -44.25 34.03 10.15
C LYS A 1217 -44.90 33.39 11.37
N GLU A 1218 -44.34 33.61 12.55
CA GLU A 1218 -44.87 33.09 13.83
C GLU A 1218 -46.07 33.90 14.39
#